data_AF-A0A5C3M321-F1
#
_entry.id   AF-A0A5C3M321-F1
#
_cell.length_a   1.000
_cell.length_b   1.000
_cell.length_c   1.000
_cell.angle_alpha   90.00
_cell.angle_beta   90.00
_cell.angle_gamma   90.00
#
_symmetry.space_group_name_H-M   'P 1'
#
loop_
_entity.id
_entity.type
_entity.pdbx_description
1 polymer ?
#
loop_
_entity_poly.entity_id
_entity_poly.type
_entity_poly.pdbx_seq_one_letter_code
_entity_poly.pdbx_strand_id
1 'polypeptide(L)'
;MGSSSVFLLFFFFFPIITTLVYGQSESSLPAPVIPLAVKSPYLNAWVAAANGSSPGAISPTFWTTQRQLGWAGFVRVDGQTFQWLGKGGTAAKALASYVTPTRSIFTMAAGSLEFNITFLSPIEPEDWNKQSFPFSYLYIDAKSSDSMPHTVQFYSDISGEWASSDNNNVVQWNTTDTGSSVLHQMQRTSMQPMVETNEMAEDGTVYYSMAKRPDMTWQTGTDVSLRGRFTGGSLLQNIQDTNFRTISPNWPVLAFAVDLGNITQTSTPLVWAIGVVRDPLVRYVKGTGVEVRSSYFRAKYDSINAALDDFLADFDNAKTRALTLDNKIMSDGAAVSTQYADLLAISLRQTMASMDITIGRDDNGKWNTSDVKIFMKDIGTGRRVNAVETLYASFPALLYLNASFTGPLLEPLLEYQASPQYHNSYAAADLGSSYPDALGNNTDIPVLGVENCGNMLIMAYAHAQKSGDGSLVARYYDLLKKWTDFLVANSLHTNGYTSADGQVGPDMSNLAIKGITGIFAMSKISEVVRKSDMVNYRNKATQLETDWEGLAYSSNHITTDYGVASSWSLIYNLYAARLVNLPVNDQLYKNQDAFYASQASTAPRFGFAYDTNDNGRAKSQWTIFTAGTTTNSTTRDLLVSMVHERAFYNASGNPFPTTYDSVTGRSIPLNGRASPAQGAMFSLLALNTPNKAITLAGPSSKGGPNVPAIVGAIIGVVVLIAIIGLAYFLWKRRQRRRSKWDYSEKGAAPFSISRKRTSVGVLDDNQPIEVTPYIVDAEAAAIAARQSSGTDSLYQNGYSKAREAQNGSKTYLLPGQRPGLSAAGSSYSGTSEGGGSSYYVPSTTSGVSSELRVEVEELRREMAEIRAQRLQDEPPPMYQDPPPGNIASSSAQTSEKSGFHVV
;
A
#
# COMPACT_ATOMS: atom_id res chain seq x y z
N MET A 1 -64.31 3.69 -57.63
CA MET A 1 -63.93 2.27 -57.51
C MET A 1 -62.45 2.20 -57.15
N GLY A 2 -62.12 1.58 -56.02
CA GLY A 2 -60.82 0.92 -55.75
C GLY A 2 -59.55 1.76 -55.50
N SER A 3 -59.21 1.88 -54.20
CA SER A 3 -57.91 1.53 -53.60
C SER A 3 -56.87 2.61 -53.21
N SER A 4 -56.42 2.44 -51.96
CA SER A 4 -55.10 2.74 -51.34
C SER A 4 -54.92 4.11 -50.66
N SER A 5 -54.29 4.28 -49.48
CA SER A 5 -53.98 3.47 -48.29
C SER A 5 -53.40 4.45 -47.26
N VAL A 6 -53.73 4.26 -45.99
CA VAL A 6 -53.27 4.99 -44.80
C VAL A 6 -51.89 4.47 -44.35
N PHE A 7 -50.98 5.32 -43.88
CA PHE A 7 -49.80 4.89 -43.11
C PHE A 7 -49.58 5.76 -41.87
N LEU A 8 -49.24 5.04 -40.78
CA LEU A 8 -49.28 5.41 -39.37
C LEU A 8 -48.11 6.29 -38.87
N LEU A 9 -48.43 7.02 -37.80
CA LEU A 9 -47.54 7.65 -36.81
C LEU A 9 -46.59 6.65 -36.13
N PHE A 10 -45.33 7.04 -35.98
CA PHE A 10 -44.42 6.50 -34.96
C PHE A 10 -43.82 7.65 -34.13
N PHE A 11 -44.25 7.72 -32.87
CA PHE A 11 -43.62 8.50 -31.80
C PHE A 11 -42.33 7.80 -31.37
N PHE A 12 -41.19 8.50 -31.37
CA PHE A 12 -40.01 8.08 -30.63
C PHE A 12 -39.92 8.88 -29.32
N PHE A 13 -40.27 8.21 -28.22
CA PHE A 13 -39.85 8.56 -26.87
C PHE A 13 -38.35 8.27 -26.74
N PHE A 14 -37.54 9.29 -26.46
CA PHE A 14 -36.19 9.11 -25.93
C PHE A 14 -36.28 8.93 -24.40
N PRO A 15 -35.84 7.81 -23.81
CA PRO A 15 -35.59 7.78 -22.39
C PRO A 15 -34.26 8.47 -22.12
N ILE A 16 -34.29 9.56 -21.37
CA ILE A 16 -33.11 10.10 -20.68
C ILE A 16 -32.78 9.07 -19.59
N ILE A 17 -31.83 8.18 -19.86
CA ILE A 17 -31.24 7.33 -18.83
C ILE A 17 -30.25 8.22 -18.08
N THR A 18 -30.72 8.92 -17.05
CA THR A 18 -29.87 9.31 -15.93
C THR A 18 -29.41 8.01 -15.27
N THR A 19 -28.11 7.73 -15.34
CA THR A 19 -27.48 6.72 -14.49
C THR A 19 -27.62 7.18 -13.05
N LEU A 20 -28.70 6.76 -12.40
CA LEU A 20 -28.77 6.68 -10.94
C LEU A 20 -27.72 5.64 -10.55
N VAL A 21 -26.54 6.11 -10.14
CA VAL A 21 -25.65 5.33 -9.31
C VAL A 21 -26.40 5.17 -7.99
N TYR A 22 -27.22 4.12 -7.91
CA TYR A 22 -27.67 3.63 -6.62
C TYR A 22 -26.40 3.31 -5.85
N GLY A 23 -26.13 4.08 -4.79
CA GLY A 23 -25.17 3.69 -3.78
C GLY A 23 -25.65 2.36 -3.23
N GLN A 24 -25.11 1.26 -3.75
CA GLN A 24 -25.25 -0.04 -3.11
C GLN A 24 -24.74 0.17 -1.68
N SER A 25 -25.55 -0.23 -0.70
CA SER A 25 -25.05 -0.33 0.68
C SER A 25 -23.97 -1.40 0.67
N GLU A 26 -22.71 -1.01 0.51
CA GLU A 26 -21.57 -1.91 0.65
C GLU A 26 -21.68 -2.56 2.05
N SER A 27 -21.88 -3.88 2.09
CA SER A 27 -22.00 -4.63 3.35
C SER A 27 -20.79 -4.35 4.25
N SER A 28 -20.96 -4.11 5.55
CA SER A 28 -19.88 -3.67 6.44
C SER A 28 -18.70 -4.64 6.53
N LEU A 29 -17.46 -4.14 6.47
CA LEU A 29 -16.22 -4.86 6.73
C LEU A 29 -15.47 -4.11 7.84
N PRO A 30 -15.85 -4.32 9.12
CA PRO A 30 -15.31 -3.54 10.23
C PRO A 30 -13.88 -4.01 10.55
N ALA A 31 -12.90 -3.49 9.81
CA ALA A 31 -11.50 -3.67 10.16
C ALA A 31 -11.22 -2.96 11.52
N PRO A 32 -10.48 -3.59 12.45
CA PRO A 32 -10.27 -3.03 13.79
C PRO A 32 -9.42 -1.76 13.77
N VAL A 33 -8.53 -1.63 12.78
CA VAL A 33 -7.72 -0.43 12.53
C VAL A 33 -7.83 -0.09 11.05
N ILE A 34 -8.37 1.10 10.76
CA ILE A 34 -8.77 1.51 9.42
C ILE A 34 -7.76 2.55 8.89
N PRO A 35 -7.19 2.34 7.70
CA PRO A 35 -6.31 3.31 7.06
C PRO A 35 -7.14 4.53 6.59
N LEU A 36 -6.65 5.73 6.86
CA LEU A 36 -7.26 6.97 6.39
C LEU A 36 -6.47 7.52 5.20
N ALA A 37 -5.23 7.96 5.43
CA ALA A 37 -4.33 8.44 4.37
C ALA A 37 -3.03 7.66 4.45
N VAL A 38 -2.92 6.59 3.64
CA VAL A 38 -1.79 5.65 3.63
C VAL A 38 -1.31 5.55 2.18
N LYS A 39 -0.33 6.40 1.83
CA LYS A 39 0.08 6.61 0.43
C LYS A 39 1.60 6.66 0.21
N SER A 40 2.37 7.06 1.22
CA SER A 40 3.84 7.12 1.18
C SER A 40 4.41 6.84 2.58
N PRO A 41 5.73 6.66 2.75
CA PRO A 41 6.30 6.30 4.05
C PRO A 41 5.93 7.28 5.19
N TYR A 42 5.66 8.54 4.83
CA TYR A 42 5.37 9.63 5.77
C TYR A 42 3.92 10.15 5.71
N LEU A 43 3.13 9.78 4.70
CA LEU A 43 1.67 9.94 4.71
C LEU A 43 1.02 8.60 5.07
N ASN A 44 0.86 8.36 6.38
CA ASN A 44 0.53 7.03 6.92
C ASN A 44 -0.35 7.13 8.19
N ALA A 45 -1.60 7.58 8.01
CA ALA A 45 -2.57 7.87 9.07
C ALA A 45 -3.65 6.78 9.21
N TRP A 46 -4.00 6.43 10.44
CA TRP A 46 -4.91 5.34 10.80
C TRP A 46 -5.87 5.74 11.92
N VAL A 47 -7.01 5.08 11.99
CA VAL A 47 -7.92 5.15 13.15
C VAL A 47 -8.21 3.76 13.70
N ALA A 48 -8.09 3.60 15.02
CA ALA A 48 -8.53 2.37 15.68
C ALA A 48 -10.05 2.42 15.86
N ALA A 49 -10.77 1.68 15.02
CA ALA A 49 -12.24 1.61 15.03
C ALA A 49 -12.77 0.38 15.78
N ALA A 50 -11.90 -0.28 16.56
CA ALA A 50 -12.26 -1.38 17.44
C ALA A 50 -13.53 -1.09 18.26
N ASN A 51 -14.37 -2.12 18.40
CA ASN A 51 -15.64 -2.11 19.13
C ASN A 51 -16.73 -1.18 18.55
N GLY A 52 -16.68 -0.88 17.25
CA GLY A 52 -17.68 -0.04 16.59
C GLY A 52 -17.58 1.44 17.00
N SER A 53 -16.41 1.86 17.47
CA SER A 53 -16.16 3.25 17.85
C SER A 53 -16.31 4.17 16.64
N SER A 54 -17.05 5.26 16.79
CA SER A 54 -17.22 6.27 15.74
C SER A 54 -15.89 6.97 15.45
N PRO A 55 -15.54 7.25 14.18
CA PRO A 55 -14.38 8.08 13.85
C PRO A 55 -14.48 9.49 14.46
N GLY A 56 -15.69 9.95 14.80
CA GLY A 56 -15.94 11.21 15.52
C GLY A 56 -15.70 11.16 17.03
N ALA A 57 -15.26 10.03 17.57
CA ALA A 57 -14.92 9.84 18.98
C ALA A 57 -13.44 9.47 19.21
N ILE A 58 -12.63 9.33 18.16
CA ILE A 58 -11.25 8.85 18.22
C ILE A 58 -10.37 9.73 17.33
N SER A 59 -9.21 10.12 17.87
CA SER A 59 -8.20 10.83 17.07
C SER A 59 -7.43 9.87 16.16
N PRO A 60 -7.22 10.22 14.89
CA PRO A 60 -6.26 9.51 14.05
C PRO A 60 -4.85 9.53 14.65
N THR A 61 -4.09 8.50 14.31
CA THR A 61 -2.69 8.35 14.72
C THR A 61 -1.83 8.02 13.50
N PHE A 62 -0.54 8.31 13.60
CA PHE A 62 0.46 7.75 12.70
C PHE A 62 0.55 6.23 12.91
N TRP A 63 1.07 5.49 11.95
CA TRP A 63 1.10 4.01 11.99
C TRP A 63 1.77 3.41 13.25
N THR A 64 2.68 4.16 13.89
CA THR A 64 3.34 3.77 15.14
C THR A 64 2.40 3.76 16.35
N THR A 65 1.22 4.38 16.21
CA THR A 65 0.19 4.65 17.24
C THR A 65 0.61 5.55 18.39
N GLN A 66 1.87 6.00 18.40
CA GLN A 66 2.44 6.89 19.42
C GLN A 66 2.26 8.37 19.09
N ARG A 67 2.09 8.70 17.80
CA ARG A 67 1.84 10.08 17.35
C ARG A 67 0.37 10.25 17.01
N GLN A 68 -0.31 11.11 17.76
CA GLN A 68 -1.62 11.61 17.34
C GLN A 68 -1.45 12.52 16.12
N LEU A 69 -2.29 12.33 15.11
CA LEU A 69 -2.39 13.21 13.95
C LEU A 69 -3.70 13.97 14.07
N GLY A 70 -3.63 15.22 14.52
CA GLY A 70 -4.81 16.06 14.65
C GLY A 70 -5.49 16.23 13.31
N TRP A 71 -6.66 15.61 13.18
CA TRP A 71 -7.54 15.72 12.05
C TRP A 71 -8.96 15.72 12.60
N ALA A 72 -9.67 16.83 12.39
CA ALA A 72 -11.02 17.00 12.90
C ALA A 72 -12.00 17.21 11.75
N GLY A 73 -13.24 16.80 12.01
CA GLY A 73 -14.34 16.92 11.08
C GLY A 73 -15.63 17.20 11.83
N PHE A 74 -16.36 18.25 11.42
CA PHE A 74 -17.66 18.59 11.98
C PHE A 74 -18.71 18.74 10.87
N VAL A 75 -19.96 18.41 11.21
CA VAL A 75 -21.14 18.65 10.38
C VAL A 75 -22.17 19.38 11.21
N ARG A 76 -22.81 20.40 10.65
CA ARG A 76 -23.92 21.11 11.27
C ARG A 76 -25.17 20.89 10.44
N VAL A 77 -26.21 20.35 11.08
CA VAL A 77 -27.51 20.02 10.48
C VAL A 77 -28.59 20.76 11.26
N ASP A 78 -29.31 21.66 10.60
CA ASP A 78 -30.36 22.50 11.21
C ASP A 78 -29.92 23.19 12.51
N GLY A 79 -28.68 23.71 12.50
CA GLY A 79 -28.07 24.39 13.64
C GLY A 79 -27.43 23.49 14.69
N GLN A 80 -27.65 22.17 14.64
CA GLN A 80 -27.01 21.22 15.56
C GLN A 80 -25.68 20.71 15.00
N THR A 81 -24.61 20.76 15.80
CA THR A 81 -23.26 20.36 15.37
C THR A 81 -22.87 19.00 15.91
N PHE A 82 -22.35 18.15 15.02
CA PHE A 82 -21.84 16.81 15.31
C PHE A 82 -20.40 16.69 14.81
N GLN A 83 -19.56 15.99 15.56
CA GLN A 83 -18.19 15.66 15.17
C GLN A 83 -18.17 14.32 14.44
N TRP A 84 -17.64 14.28 13.22
CA TRP A 84 -17.57 13.05 12.41
C TRP A 84 -16.14 12.51 12.26
N LEU A 85 -15.12 13.29 12.62
CA LEU A 85 -13.74 12.83 12.75
C LEU A 85 -13.03 13.53 13.92
N GLY A 86 -12.21 12.78 14.65
CA GLY A 86 -11.44 13.27 15.78
C GLY A 86 -12.14 13.04 17.13
N LYS A 87 -11.77 13.82 18.15
CA LYS A 87 -12.39 13.77 19.49
C LYS A 87 -12.70 15.17 20.02
N GLY A 88 -13.59 15.29 21.01
CA GLY A 88 -13.82 16.52 21.77
C GLY A 88 -15.21 17.15 21.65
N GLY A 89 -16.09 16.63 20.80
CA GLY A 89 -17.47 17.10 20.62
C GLY A 89 -18.50 15.96 20.61
N THR A 90 -19.74 16.29 20.26
CA THR A 90 -20.83 15.30 20.13
C THR A 90 -20.60 14.45 18.89
N ALA A 91 -20.20 13.19 19.05
CA ALA A 91 -19.91 12.31 17.91
C ALA A 91 -21.14 12.02 17.06
N ALA A 92 -21.00 12.13 15.74
CA ALA A 92 -21.93 11.56 14.77
C ALA A 92 -21.92 10.02 14.90
N LYS A 93 -23.08 9.40 14.70
CA LYS A 93 -23.24 7.95 14.84
C LYS A 93 -22.66 7.25 13.62
N ALA A 94 -21.70 6.34 13.83
CA ALA A 94 -21.27 5.43 12.77
C ALA A 94 -22.33 4.31 12.59
N LEU A 95 -22.83 4.16 11.37
CA LEU A 95 -23.78 3.12 10.97
C LEU A 95 -23.06 1.90 10.40
N ALA A 96 -22.01 2.12 9.61
CA ALA A 96 -21.20 1.08 9.01
C ALA A 96 -19.78 1.58 8.73
N SER A 97 -18.84 0.65 8.64
CA SER A 97 -17.53 0.88 8.04
C SER A 97 -17.24 -0.21 7.02
N TYR A 98 -16.54 0.15 5.95
CA TYR A 98 -16.11 -0.76 4.90
C TYR A 98 -14.71 -0.37 4.42
N VAL A 99 -13.90 -1.38 4.14
CA VAL A 99 -12.53 -1.19 3.66
C VAL A 99 -12.36 -1.95 2.36
N THR A 100 -11.80 -1.29 1.37
CA THR A 100 -11.36 -1.87 0.10
C THR A 100 -9.86 -1.66 -0.08
N PRO A 101 -9.22 -2.27 -1.08
CA PRO A 101 -7.79 -2.10 -1.32
C PRO A 101 -7.35 -0.63 -1.42
N THR A 102 -8.18 0.27 -1.95
CA THR A 102 -7.83 1.70 -2.12
C THR A 102 -8.67 2.67 -1.27
N ARG A 103 -9.86 2.26 -0.79
CA ARG A 103 -10.77 3.13 -0.01
C ARG A 103 -11.06 2.64 1.41
N SER A 104 -11.42 3.56 2.29
CA SER A 104 -12.04 3.29 3.58
C SER A 104 -13.26 4.20 3.73
N ILE A 105 -14.41 3.60 4.00
CA ILE A 105 -15.72 4.24 3.92
C ILE A 105 -16.40 4.10 5.26
N PHE A 106 -16.92 5.21 5.78
CA PHE A 106 -17.76 5.25 6.97
C PHE A 106 -19.12 5.81 6.59
N THR A 107 -20.18 5.05 6.83
CA THR A 107 -21.56 5.55 6.73
C THR A 107 -21.95 6.10 8.09
N MET A 108 -22.38 7.36 8.12
CA MET A 108 -22.60 8.13 9.33
C MET A 108 -24.02 8.71 9.38
N ALA A 109 -24.53 8.96 10.58
CA ALA A 109 -25.76 9.69 10.81
C ALA A 109 -25.55 10.86 11.78
N ALA A 110 -26.12 12.02 11.45
CA ALA A 110 -26.12 13.23 12.25
C ALA A 110 -27.45 13.98 12.08
N GLY A 111 -28.32 13.97 13.10
CA GLY A 111 -29.69 14.48 12.95
C GLY A 111 -30.45 13.73 11.85
N SER A 112 -31.15 14.47 10.96
CA SER A 112 -31.83 13.93 9.77
C SER A 112 -30.91 13.76 8.55
N LEU A 113 -29.58 13.72 8.74
CA LEU A 113 -28.61 13.53 7.65
C LEU A 113 -27.92 12.17 7.77
N GLU A 114 -27.90 11.41 6.67
CA GLU A 114 -27.01 10.28 6.46
C GLU A 114 -25.93 10.70 5.46
N PHE A 115 -24.67 10.38 5.75
CA PHE A 115 -23.56 10.75 4.87
C PHE A 115 -22.44 9.70 4.89
N ASN A 116 -21.74 9.57 3.78
CA ASN A 116 -20.58 8.72 3.65
C ASN A 116 -19.31 9.57 3.71
N ILE A 117 -18.38 9.20 4.59
CA ILE A 117 -17.01 9.70 4.59
C ILE A 117 -16.16 8.66 3.90
N THR A 118 -15.51 9.04 2.79
CA THR A 118 -14.58 8.14 2.12
C THR A 118 -13.18 8.71 2.11
N PHE A 119 -12.25 7.90 2.61
CA PHE A 119 -10.83 8.14 2.49
C PHE A 119 -10.30 7.29 1.33
N LEU A 120 -9.80 7.94 0.28
CA LEU A 120 -9.25 7.30 -0.90
C LEU A 120 -7.74 7.56 -0.95
N SER A 121 -6.94 6.50 -0.89
CA SER A 121 -5.51 6.56 -1.18
C SER A 121 -5.29 5.91 -2.54
N PRO A 122 -5.19 6.69 -3.64
CA PRO A 122 -5.11 6.15 -4.99
C PRO A 122 -3.92 5.21 -5.15
N ILE A 123 -4.17 4.06 -5.79
CA ILE A 123 -3.14 3.16 -6.29
C ILE A 123 -3.34 3.10 -7.80
N GLU A 124 -2.30 3.46 -8.54
CA GLU A 124 -2.31 3.79 -9.96
C GLU A 124 -1.29 2.92 -10.70
N PRO A 125 -1.53 1.59 -10.84
CA PRO A 125 -0.52 0.67 -11.35
C PRO A 125 -0.03 0.99 -12.77
N GLU A 126 -0.85 1.68 -13.57
CA GLU A 126 -0.58 1.96 -14.98
C GLU A 126 0.01 3.36 -15.23
N ASP A 127 -0.04 4.27 -14.26
CA ASP A 127 0.43 5.65 -14.41
C ASP A 127 1.46 6.00 -13.32
N TRP A 128 2.73 5.97 -13.70
CA TRP A 128 3.86 6.19 -12.79
C TRP A 128 3.90 7.61 -12.22
N ASN A 129 3.41 8.62 -12.96
CA ASN A 129 3.31 9.97 -12.44
C ASN A 129 2.28 10.01 -11.30
N LYS A 130 1.07 9.51 -11.55
CA LYS A 130 0.02 9.50 -10.52
C LYS A 130 0.36 8.60 -9.34
N GLN A 131 0.97 7.43 -9.58
CA GLN A 131 1.40 6.53 -8.51
C GLN A 131 2.44 7.20 -7.60
N SER A 132 3.31 8.05 -8.14
CA SER A 132 4.34 8.75 -7.37
C SER A 132 3.83 9.95 -6.57
N PHE A 133 2.57 10.34 -6.70
CA PHE A 133 2.00 11.41 -5.87
C PHE A 133 1.94 11.01 -4.39
N PRO A 134 2.35 11.88 -3.47
CA PRO A 134 2.24 11.65 -2.03
C PRO A 134 0.91 12.19 -1.47
N PHE A 135 -0.20 12.04 -2.23
CA PHE A 135 -1.50 12.63 -1.91
C PHE A 135 -2.61 11.58 -1.77
N SER A 136 -3.54 11.82 -0.85
CA SER A 136 -4.78 11.07 -0.68
C SER A 136 -5.98 12.02 -0.70
N TYR A 137 -7.16 11.50 -1.05
CA TYR A 137 -8.42 12.24 -0.97
C TYR A 137 -9.19 11.88 0.30
N LEU A 138 -9.90 12.87 0.82
CA LEU A 138 -11.05 12.70 1.70
C LEU A 138 -12.25 13.27 0.95
N TYR A 139 -13.34 12.51 0.82
CA TYR A 139 -14.56 13.05 0.25
C TYR A 139 -15.83 12.65 1.00
N ILE A 140 -16.84 13.50 0.89
CA ILE A 140 -18.13 13.33 1.57
C ILE A 140 -19.29 13.46 0.59
N ASP A 141 -20.19 12.48 0.65
CA ASP A 141 -21.50 12.48 -0.01
C ASP A 141 -22.59 12.43 1.08
N ALA A 142 -23.62 13.25 0.98
CA ALA A 142 -24.66 13.34 2.01
C ALA A 142 -26.08 13.34 1.42
N LYS A 143 -27.02 12.77 2.17
CA LYS A 143 -28.46 12.74 1.84
C LYS A 143 -29.30 12.88 3.11
N SER A 144 -30.47 13.49 2.97
CA SER A 144 -31.49 13.50 4.02
C SER A 144 -31.99 12.07 4.25
N SER A 145 -32.18 11.71 5.52
CA SER A 145 -32.79 10.45 5.92
C SER A 145 -34.33 10.48 5.91
N ASP A 146 -34.94 11.66 5.94
CA ASP A 146 -36.40 11.85 5.95
C ASP A 146 -36.95 12.40 4.62
N SER A 147 -36.09 12.55 3.61
CA SER A 147 -36.39 13.12 2.29
C SER A 147 -36.81 14.59 2.29
N MET A 148 -36.69 15.31 3.42
CA MET A 148 -36.93 16.74 3.51
C MET A 148 -35.63 17.54 3.31
N PRO A 149 -35.71 18.80 2.84
CA PRO A 149 -34.55 19.68 2.78
C PRO A 149 -34.06 20.09 4.18
N HIS A 150 -32.75 20.00 4.42
CA HIS A 150 -32.09 20.43 5.66
C HIS A 150 -30.97 21.43 5.38
N THR A 151 -30.73 22.36 6.31
CA THR A 151 -29.58 23.25 6.24
C THR A 151 -28.32 22.52 6.69
N VAL A 152 -27.34 22.34 5.79
CA VAL A 152 -26.16 21.50 6.03
C VAL A 152 -24.85 22.25 5.79
N GLN A 153 -23.95 22.22 6.77
CA GLN A 153 -22.59 22.73 6.65
C GLN A 153 -21.57 21.69 7.11
N PHE A 154 -20.45 21.58 6.40
CA PHE A 154 -19.32 20.71 6.75
C PHE A 154 -18.07 21.52 7.07
N TYR A 155 -17.24 20.99 7.95
CA TYR A 155 -15.94 21.56 8.32
C TYR A 155 -14.92 20.43 8.47
N SER A 156 -13.68 20.67 8.05
CA SER A 156 -12.54 19.81 8.41
C SER A 156 -11.26 20.61 8.54
N ASP A 157 -10.40 20.19 9.47
CA ASP A 157 -9.06 20.74 9.65
C ASP A 157 -8.03 19.64 9.94
N ILE A 158 -6.76 19.95 9.64
CA ILE A 158 -5.61 19.23 10.19
C ILE A 158 -4.74 20.15 11.04
N SER A 159 -4.08 19.59 12.06
CA SER A 159 -3.20 20.33 12.99
C SER A 159 -1.73 20.28 12.59
N GLY A 160 -0.90 21.08 13.27
CA GLY A 160 0.56 21.03 13.09
C GLY A 160 1.23 19.72 13.49
N GLU A 161 0.50 18.78 14.09
CA GLU A 161 1.05 17.47 14.46
C GLU A 161 1.52 16.64 13.26
N TRP A 162 1.01 16.94 12.06
CA TRP A 162 1.43 16.29 10.83
C TRP A 162 2.83 16.71 10.34
N ALA A 163 3.33 17.87 10.78
CA ALA A 163 4.56 18.47 10.24
C ALA A 163 5.84 18.03 10.96
N SER A 164 5.73 17.37 12.12
CA SER A 164 6.87 16.91 12.92
C SER A 164 6.44 15.89 13.97
N SER A 165 7.38 15.05 14.41
CA SER A 165 7.18 14.16 15.55
C SER A 165 7.21 14.87 16.91
N ASP A 166 7.82 16.06 17.00
CA ASP A 166 7.99 16.82 18.25
C ASP A 166 7.10 18.06 18.29
N ASN A 167 6.24 18.14 19.31
CA ASN A 167 5.32 19.25 19.52
C ASN A 167 5.99 20.58 19.91
N ASN A 168 7.26 20.56 20.31
CA ASN A 168 8.02 21.76 20.63
C ASN A 168 8.59 22.46 19.39
N ASN A 169 8.56 21.81 18.22
CA ASN A 169 9.01 22.43 16.99
C ASN A 169 8.09 23.58 16.57
N VAL A 170 8.70 24.68 16.14
CA VAL A 170 8.01 25.82 15.53
C VAL A 170 7.66 25.47 14.09
N VAL A 171 6.39 25.67 13.74
CA VAL A 171 5.87 25.47 12.38
C VAL A 171 5.45 26.79 11.78
N GLN A 172 5.64 26.88 10.47
CA GLN A 172 5.16 27.97 9.62
C GLN A 172 4.23 27.41 8.56
N TRP A 173 3.30 28.25 8.09
CA TRP A 173 2.29 27.86 7.11
C TRP A 173 2.03 28.97 6.12
N ASN A 174 1.44 28.60 4.98
CA ASN A 174 0.96 29.54 3.98
C ASN A 174 -0.35 29.04 3.36
N THR A 175 -1.14 29.95 2.84
CA THR A 175 -2.30 29.65 2.01
C THR A 175 -2.10 30.21 0.61
N THR A 176 -2.32 29.40 -0.40
CA THR A 176 -2.25 29.81 -1.81
C THR A 176 -3.59 29.58 -2.49
N ASP A 177 -4.15 30.62 -3.11
CA ASP A 177 -5.29 30.53 -4.02
C ASP A 177 -4.74 30.51 -5.45
N THR A 178 -4.86 29.37 -6.13
CA THR A 178 -4.34 29.18 -7.50
C THR A 178 -5.32 29.67 -8.58
N GLY A 179 -6.50 30.13 -8.18
CA GLY A 179 -7.63 30.39 -9.07
C GLY A 179 -8.51 29.16 -9.30
N SER A 180 -7.95 27.94 -9.26
CA SER A 180 -8.67 26.66 -9.33
C SER A 180 -8.87 26.01 -7.96
N SER A 181 -7.91 26.16 -7.05
CA SER A 181 -7.94 25.52 -5.72
C SER A 181 -7.45 26.48 -4.64
N VAL A 182 -7.74 26.13 -3.39
CA VAL A 182 -7.09 26.74 -2.22
C VAL A 182 -6.23 25.66 -1.56
N LEU A 183 -4.95 25.98 -1.41
CA LEU A 183 -3.93 25.07 -0.88
C LEU A 183 -3.41 25.65 0.44
N HIS A 184 -3.59 24.94 1.54
CA HIS A 184 -2.85 25.20 2.76
C HIS A 184 -1.60 24.34 2.80
N GLN A 185 -0.48 24.93 3.22
CA GLN A 185 0.76 24.21 3.48
C GLN A 185 1.28 24.51 4.88
N MET A 186 1.91 23.53 5.54
CA MET A 186 2.59 23.70 6.82
C MET A 186 3.86 22.86 6.89
N GLN A 187 4.92 23.43 7.45
CA GLN A 187 6.20 22.78 7.64
C GLN A 187 6.91 23.35 8.87
N ARG A 188 7.99 22.70 9.30
CA ARG A 188 8.88 23.26 10.33
C ARG A 188 9.53 24.54 9.81
N THR A 189 9.66 25.54 10.67
CA THR A 189 10.44 26.75 10.35
C THR A 189 11.91 26.41 10.14
N SER A 190 12.46 25.51 10.96
CA SER A 190 13.78 24.92 10.76
C SER A 190 13.64 23.49 10.25
N MET A 191 13.62 23.31 8.92
CA MET A 191 13.63 21.98 8.31
C MET A 191 14.94 21.24 8.62
N GLN A 192 14.87 19.92 8.71
CA GLN A 192 16.03 19.04 8.89
C GLN A 192 16.10 18.05 7.71
N PRO A 193 16.76 18.43 6.60
CA PRO A 193 16.78 17.64 5.37
C PRO A 193 17.26 16.21 5.60
N MET A 194 16.52 15.23 5.06
CA MET A 194 16.79 13.80 5.16
C MET A 194 16.89 13.26 6.59
N VAL A 195 16.31 13.97 7.57
CA VAL A 195 16.23 13.52 8.95
C VAL A 195 14.85 12.93 9.22
N GLU A 196 14.85 11.75 9.84
CA GLU A 196 13.65 11.13 10.35
C GLU A 196 13.79 10.91 11.86
N THR A 197 12.79 11.36 12.61
CA THR A 197 12.68 11.21 14.07
C THR A 197 11.35 10.53 14.40
N ASN A 198 11.38 9.50 15.25
CA ASN A 198 10.20 8.71 15.63
C ASN A 198 9.36 8.27 14.42
N GLU A 199 10.02 7.77 13.37
CA GLU A 199 9.42 7.28 12.11
C GLU A 199 8.78 8.36 11.22
N MET A 200 8.84 9.64 11.59
CA MET A 200 8.35 10.77 10.79
C MET A 200 9.49 11.59 10.19
N ALA A 201 9.28 12.08 8.97
CA ALA A 201 10.20 12.99 8.32
C ALA A 201 10.18 14.38 8.99
N GLU A 202 11.36 14.97 9.15
CA GLU A 202 11.57 16.28 9.78
C GLU A 202 11.91 17.38 8.74
N ASP A 203 11.73 17.07 7.46
CA ASP A 203 11.85 17.91 6.25
C ASP A 203 10.60 17.86 5.34
N GLY A 204 9.47 17.36 5.84
CA GLY A 204 8.22 17.30 5.09
C GLY A 204 7.42 18.61 5.14
N THR A 205 6.76 18.94 4.03
CA THR A 205 5.71 19.95 3.96
C THR A 205 4.36 19.26 3.84
N VAL A 206 3.49 19.49 4.81
CA VAL A 206 2.12 18.98 4.83
C VAL A 206 1.24 19.88 3.98
N TYR A 207 0.39 19.31 3.14
CA TYR A 207 -0.60 20.03 2.37
C TYR A 207 -2.02 19.58 2.75
N TYR A 208 -2.93 20.55 2.87
CA TYR A 208 -4.35 20.31 3.02
C TYR A 208 -5.11 21.26 2.09
N SER A 209 -5.84 20.72 1.14
CA SER A 209 -6.27 21.47 -0.04
C SER A 209 -7.69 21.12 -0.46
N MET A 210 -8.37 22.05 -1.12
CA MET A 210 -9.70 21.85 -1.68
C MET A 210 -9.86 22.62 -2.99
N ALA A 211 -10.51 22.00 -3.98
CA ALA A 211 -10.88 22.68 -5.22
C ALA A 211 -11.86 23.82 -4.92
N LYS A 212 -11.75 24.95 -5.63
CA LYS A 212 -12.62 26.10 -5.39
C LYS A 212 -14.06 25.78 -5.73
N ARG A 213 -14.92 26.21 -4.83
CA ARG A 213 -16.37 26.15 -4.94
C ARG A 213 -16.98 27.39 -4.28
N PRO A 214 -18.13 27.90 -4.77
CA PRO A 214 -18.67 29.19 -4.33
C PRO A 214 -19.13 29.21 -2.87
N ASP A 215 -19.40 28.04 -2.31
CA ASP A 215 -19.90 27.75 -0.97
C ASP A 215 -18.79 27.35 0.02
N MET A 216 -17.51 27.41 -0.39
CA MET A 216 -16.38 27.13 0.49
C MET A 216 -15.86 28.39 1.19
N THR A 217 -15.47 28.23 2.44
CA THR A 217 -14.64 29.16 3.21
C THR A 217 -13.42 28.43 3.77
N TRP A 218 -12.34 29.15 4.03
CA TRP A 218 -11.09 28.60 4.56
C TRP A 218 -10.50 29.52 5.62
N GLN A 219 -9.66 28.99 6.50
CA GLN A 219 -8.91 29.81 7.47
C GLN A 219 -7.76 29.01 8.09
N THR A 220 -6.64 29.69 8.35
CA THR A 220 -5.60 29.17 9.26
C THR A 220 -5.70 29.88 10.61
N GLY A 221 -5.35 29.20 11.69
CA GLY A 221 -5.55 29.71 13.05
C GLY A 221 -5.29 28.66 14.13
N THR A 222 -5.72 28.92 15.36
CA THR A 222 -5.69 27.90 16.43
C THR A 222 -6.92 26.98 16.35
N ASP A 223 -6.76 25.71 16.68
CA ASP A 223 -7.84 24.73 16.76
C ASP A 223 -9.04 25.21 17.61
N VAL A 224 -8.80 25.74 18.82
CA VAL A 224 -9.84 26.25 19.73
C VAL A 224 -10.67 27.34 19.07
N SER A 225 -10.01 28.32 18.42
CA SER A 225 -10.69 29.43 17.77
C SER A 225 -11.51 28.99 16.56
N LEU A 226 -10.94 28.18 15.67
CA LEU A 226 -11.60 27.85 14.40
C LEU A 226 -12.70 26.79 14.59
N ARG A 227 -12.44 25.76 15.39
CA ARG A 227 -13.45 24.76 15.74
C ARG A 227 -14.57 25.40 16.56
N GLY A 228 -14.22 26.24 17.53
CA GLY A 228 -15.18 27.00 18.35
C GLY A 228 -16.06 27.95 17.54
N ARG A 229 -15.51 28.58 16.50
CA ARG A 229 -16.29 29.41 15.56
C ARG A 229 -17.32 28.58 14.80
N PHE A 230 -16.92 27.42 14.28
CA PHE A 230 -17.82 26.53 13.55
C PHE A 230 -18.91 25.96 14.45
N THR A 231 -18.55 25.43 15.62
CA THR A 231 -19.53 24.90 16.58
C THR A 231 -20.44 26.00 17.14
N GLY A 232 -19.96 27.25 17.19
CA GLY A 232 -20.71 28.44 17.63
C GLY A 232 -21.63 29.08 16.59
N GLY A 233 -21.83 28.48 15.41
CA GLY A 233 -22.81 28.97 14.43
C GLY A 233 -22.23 29.69 13.20
N SER A 234 -20.92 29.97 13.16
CA SER A 234 -20.31 30.78 12.10
C SER A 234 -19.40 29.98 11.16
N LEU A 235 -19.34 30.36 9.88
CA LEU A 235 -18.34 29.84 8.93
C LEU A 235 -16.97 30.50 9.12
N LEU A 236 -15.99 30.06 8.34
CA LEU A 236 -14.64 30.62 8.31
C LEU A 236 -14.60 31.93 7.52
N GLN A 237 -13.54 32.72 7.73
CA GLN A 237 -13.49 34.11 7.28
C GLN A 237 -12.60 34.36 6.05
N ASN A 238 -12.00 33.32 5.46
CA ASN A 238 -11.02 33.44 4.37
C ASN A 238 -9.80 34.27 4.78
N ILE A 239 -9.28 33.98 5.97
CA ILE A 239 -8.16 34.71 6.59
C ILE A 239 -6.99 33.75 6.79
N GLN A 240 -5.80 34.23 6.46
CA GLN A 240 -4.56 33.57 6.83
C GLN A 240 -4.03 34.15 8.14
N ASP A 241 -3.89 33.31 9.15
CA ASP A 241 -3.08 33.60 10.32
C ASP A 241 -1.60 33.69 9.92
N THR A 242 -0.89 34.67 10.46
CA THR A 242 0.54 34.93 10.17
C THR A 242 1.43 34.77 11.39
N ASN A 243 0.86 34.43 12.55
CA ASN A 243 1.59 34.28 13.80
C ASN A 243 2.12 32.85 13.95
N PHE A 244 3.23 32.51 13.29
CA PHE A 244 3.88 31.20 13.41
C PHE A 244 4.25 30.85 14.85
N ARG A 245 4.14 29.56 15.20
CA ARG A 245 4.20 29.10 16.60
C ARG A 245 4.63 27.64 16.71
N THR A 246 4.94 27.21 17.94
CA THR A 246 5.12 25.80 18.27
C THR A 246 3.84 25.00 18.04
N ILE A 247 3.95 23.72 17.68
CA ILE A 247 2.77 22.85 17.44
C ILE A 247 1.87 22.77 18.69
N SER A 248 2.45 22.76 19.89
CA SER A 248 1.72 22.79 21.17
C SER A 248 2.27 23.94 22.05
N PRO A 249 1.49 24.54 22.96
CA PRO A 249 0.10 24.24 23.35
C PRO A 249 -0.97 25.02 22.58
N ASN A 250 -0.62 25.75 21.51
CA ASN A 250 -1.59 26.49 20.71
C ASN A 250 -1.64 25.89 19.30
N TRP A 251 -2.32 24.75 19.16
CA TRP A 251 -2.34 23.95 17.93
C TRP A 251 -2.71 24.77 16.69
N PRO A 252 -1.77 25.04 15.77
CA PRO A 252 -2.11 25.67 14.51
C PRO A 252 -2.84 24.65 13.64
N VAL A 253 -3.93 25.08 12.98
CA VAL A 253 -4.74 24.24 12.10
C VAL A 253 -4.95 24.87 10.73
N LEU A 254 -5.10 24.01 9.72
CA LEU A 254 -5.41 24.35 8.33
C LEU A 254 -6.85 23.91 8.05
N ALA A 255 -7.79 24.85 7.94
CA ALA A 255 -9.22 24.53 7.98
C ALA A 255 -9.99 24.97 6.74
N PHE A 256 -10.94 24.12 6.34
CA PHE A 256 -11.96 24.41 5.34
C PHE A 256 -13.36 24.19 5.92
N ALA A 257 -14.33 24.97 5.45
CA ALA A 257 -15.74 24.76 5.70
C ALA A 257 -16.55 24.97 4.41
N VAL A 258 -17.65 24.23 4.26
CA VAL A 258 -18.55 24.31 3.10
C VAL A 258 -19.98 24.47 3.59
N ASP A 259 -20.71 25.41 3.02
CA ASP A 259 -22.12 25.67 3.30
C ASP A 259 -23.02 25.25 2.15
N LEU A 260 -23.63 24.07 2.28
CA LEU A 260 -24.48 23.52 1.23
C LEU A 260 -25.86 24.16 1.18
N GLY A 261 -26.20 25.02 2.15
CA GLY A 261 -27.55 25.55 2.30
C GLY A 261 -28.56 24.43 2.52
N ASN A 262 -29.75 24.57 1.94
CA ASN A 262 -30.82 23.59 2.04
C ASN A 262 -30.67 22.49 0.99
N ILE A 263 -30.37 21.27 1.41
CA ILE A 263 -30.21 20.11 0.54
C ILE A 263 -31.09 18.94 0.97
N THR A 264 -31.55 18.15 0.00
CA THR A 264 -31.99 16.78 0.22
C THR A 264 -30.87 15.78 -0.06
N GLN A 265 -29.91 16.14 -0.92
CA GLN A 265 -28.68 15.40 -1.18
C GLN A 265 -27.61 16.32 -1.77
N THR A 266 -26.35 15.93 -1.64
CA THR A 266 -25.22 16.59 -2.31
C THR A 266 -25.34 16.44 -3.83
N SER A 267 -25.19 17.54 -4.57
CA SER A 267 -25.14 17.52 -6.05
C SER A 267 -23.81 17.03 -6.59
N THR A 268 -22.73 17.29 -5.86
CA THR A 268 -21.37 16.80 -6.09
C THR A 268 -20.71 16.52 -4.73
N PRO A 269 -19.78 15.55 -4.65
CA PRO A 269 -19.06 15.27 -3.41
C PRO A 269 -18.27 16.49 -2.91
N LEU A 270 -18.09 16.61 -1.60
CA LEU A 270 -17.12 17.53 -1.02
C LEU A 270 -15.75 16.85 -1.04
N VAL A 271 -14.72 17.46 -1.61
CA VAL A 271 -13.42 16.79 -1.82
C VAL A 271 -12.27 17.60 -1.24
N TRP A 272 -11.52 16.98 -0.33
CA TRP A 272 -10.25 17.47 0.19
C TRP A 272 -9.11 16.59 -0.30
N ALA A 273 -7.94 17.19 -0.47
CA ALA A 273 -6.67 16.49 -0.65
C ALA A 273 -5.77 16.71 0.57
N ILE A 274 -5.07 15.66 0.98
CA ILE A 274 -4.05 15.70 2.03
C ILE A 274 -2.74 15.08 1.51
N GLY A 275 -1.61 15.68 1.88
CA GLY A 275 -0.28 15.27 1.42
C GLY A 275 0.82 15.52 2.43
N VAL A 276 1.88 14.70 2.40
CA VAL A 276 3.18 15.03 2.99
C VAL A 276 4.22 14.96 1.87
N VAL A 277 4.66 16.12 1.42
CA VAL A 277 5.59 16.27 0.29
C VAL A 277 7.00 16.46 0.84
N ARG A 278 7.97 15.74 0.26
CA ARG A 278 9.40 15.90 0.52
C ARG A 278 10.13 16.05 -0.82
N ASP A 279 11.19 16.83 -0.84
CA ASP A 279 12.08 16.94 -1.99
C ASP A 279 13.45 17.46 -1.52
N PRO A 280 14.55 16.70 -1.69
CA PRO A 280 14.63 15.36 -2.27
C PRO A 280 13.99 14.28 -1.39
N LEU A 281 13.78 13.07 -1.95
CA LEU A 281 13.18 11.93 -1.25
C LEU A 281 14.23 11.02 -0.60
N VAL A 282 15.30 10.70 -1.34
CA VAL A 282 16.31 9.69 -0.98
C VAL A 282 17.72 10.19 -1.32
N ARG A 283 18.69 9.85 -0.46
CA ARG A 283 20.13 9.92 -0.79
C ARG A 283 20.59 8.52 -1.20
N TYR A 284 21.05 8.38 -2.43
CA TYR A 284 21.40 7.09 -3.04
C TYR A 284 22.88 7.02 -3.39
N VAL A 285 23.55 5.93 -3.03
CA VAL A 285 24.92 5.64 -3.47
C VAL A 285 24.96 5.30 -4.96
N LYS A 286 25.66 6.10 -5.77
CA LYS A 286 25.79 5.90 -7.23
C LYS A 286 27.25 6.04 -7.67
N GLY A 287 27.79 4.98 -8.26
CA GLY A 287 29.21 4.95 -8.67
C GLY A 287 30.14 4.94 -7.46
N THR A 288 30.84 6.05 -7.19
CA THR A 288 31.64 6.28 -5.96
C THR A 288 31.10 7.47 -5.15
N GLY A 289 29.97 8.04 -5.54
CA GLY A 289 29.38 9.25 -4.95
C GLY A 289 27.97 9.02 -4.43
N VAL A 290 27.33 10.13 -4.06
CA VAL A 290 25.93 10.14 -3.60
C VAL A 290 25.10 11.02 -4.54
N GLU A 291 23.98 10.49 -5.00
CA GLU A 291 22.97 11.18 -5.79
C GLU A 291 21.75 11.45 -4.91
N VAL A 292 21.25 12.69 -4.91
CA VAL A 292 19.93 12.99 -4.34
C VAL A 292 18.86 12.75 -5.39
N ARG A 293 17.78 12.06 -5.01
CA ARG A 293 16.71 11.67 -5.93
C ARG A 293 15.38 12.26 -5.49
N SER A 294 14.58 12.69 -6.46
CA SER A 294 13.29 13.37 -6.24
C SER A 294 12.14 12.50 -6.72
N SER A 295 10.91 12.82 -6.31
CA SER A 295 9.73 12.07 -6.73
C SER A 295 9.54 12.07 -8.24
N TYR A 296 9.08 10.95 -8.79
CA TYR A 296 8.88 10.76 -10.24
C TYR A 296 7.92 11.80 -10.85
N PHE A 297 6.89 12.27 -10.12
CA PHE A 297 5.96 13.28 -10.64
C PHE A 297 6.65 14.60 -11.02
N ARG A 298 7.85 14.88 -10.50
CA ARG A 298 8.64 16.06 -10.88
C ARG A 298 8.99 16.07 -12.37
N ALA A 299 8.97 14.92 -13.05
CA ALA A 299 9.11 14.83 -14.49
C ALA A 299 7.99 15.58 -15.26
N LYS A 300 6.80 15.71 -14.66
CA LYS A 300 5.64 16.38 -15.26
C LYS A 300 5.36 17.76 -14.64
N TYR A 301 5.65 17.97 -13.36
CA TYR A 301 5.29 19.19 -12.64
C TYR A 301 6.50 19.90 -12.05
N ASP A 302 6.67 21.16 -12.45
CA ASP A 302 7.70 22.05 -11.91
C ASP A 302 7.35 22.56 -10.51
N SER A 303 6.07 22.67 -10.16
CA SER A 303 5.61 23.16 -8.86
C SER A 303 4.61 22.20 -8.20
N ILE A 304 4.59 22.21 -6.86
CA ILE A 304 3.62 21.44 -6.08
C ILE A 304 2.19 21.96 -6.28
N ASN A 305 2.02 23.26 -6.47
CA ASN A 305 0.72 23.86 -6.73
C ASN A 305 0.08 23.28 -8.00
N ALA A 306 0.84 23.18 -9.09
CA ALA A 306 0.36 22.59 -10.34
C ALA A 306 0.06 21.08 -10.18
N ALA A 307 0.87 20.35 -9.42
CA ALA A 307 0.63 18.94 -9.13
C ALA A 307 -0.66 18.74 -8.31
N LEU A 308 -0.89 19.56 -7.28
CA LEU A 308 -2.10 19.51 -6.45
C LEU A 308 -3.36 19.94 -7.18
N ASP A 309 -3.28 20.96 -8.04
CA ASP A 309 -4.39 21.36 -8.90
C ASP A 309 -4.79 20.23 -9.85
N ASP A 310 -3.81 19.57 -10.50
CA ASP A 310 -4.08 18.42 -11.39
C ASP A 310 -4.61 17.21 -10.61
N PHE A 311 -4.09 16.96 -9.40
CA PHE A 311 -4.62 15.93 -8.51
C PHE A 311 -6.08 16.21 -8.17
N LEU A 312 -6.41 17.39 -7.63
CA LEU A 312 -7.79 17.76 -7.30
C LEU A 312 -8.74 17.70 -8.51
N ALA A 313 -8.27 18.12 -9.70
CA ALA A 313 -9.05 18.05 -10.93
C ALA A 313 -9.29 16.61 -11.45
N ASP A 314 -8.40 15.67 -11.13
CA ASP A 314 -8.50 14.26 -11.55
C ASP A 314 -9.40 13.42 -10.62
N PHE A 315 -9.97 13.99 -9.56
CA PHE A 315 -10.72 13.25 -8.53
C PHE A 315 -11.74 12.25 -9.09
N ASP A 316 -12.62 12.66 -10.01
CA ASP A 316 -13.67 11.77 -10.55
C ASP A 316 -13.07 10.58 -11.33
N ASN A 317 -11.99 10.82 -12.06
CA ASN A 317 -11.28 9.75 -12.77
C ASN A 317 -10.52 8.86 -11.79
N ALA A 318 -9.86 9.42 -10.79
CA ALA A 318 -9.15 8.67 -9.75
C ALA A 318 -10.12 7.78 -8.96
N LYS A 319 -11.30 8.30 -8.60
CA LYS A 319 -12.40 7.53 -7.98
C LYS A 319 -12.85 6.39 -8.88
N THR A 320 -13.01 6.63 -10.18
CA THR A 320 -13.40 5.60 -11.15
C THR A 320 -12.34 4.49 -11.25
N ARG A 321 -11.06 4.85 -11.40
CA ARG A 321 -9.96 3.87 -11.44
C ARG A 321 -9.83 3.08 -10.14
N ALA A 322 -10.00 3.74 -9.00
CA ALA A 322 -10.01 3.09 -7.69
C ALA A 322 -11.15 2.07 -7.55
N LEU A 323 -12.36 2.43 -7.97
CA LEU A 323 -13.51 1.51 -8.00
C LEU A 323 -13.24 0.30 -8.90
N THR A 324 -12.71 0.52 -10.10
CA THR A 324 -12.35 -0.58 -11.01
C THR A 324 -11.30 -1.51 -10.41
N LEU A 325 -10.25 -0.95 -9.80
CA LEU A 325 -9.18 -1.74 -9.17
C LEU A 325 -9.69 -2.51 -7.95
N ASP A 326 -10.46 -1.85 -7.08
CA ASP A 326 -11.08 -2.47 -5.91
C ASP A 326 -11.97 -3.64 -6.33
N ASN A 327 -12.88 -3.43 -7.28
CA ASN A 327 -13.79 -4.47 -7.76
C ASN A 327 -13.04 -5.67 -8.33
N LYS A 328 -11.98 -5.42 -9.13
CA LYS A 328 -11.15 -6.49 -9.67
C LYS A 328 -10.50 -7.32 -8.56
N ILE A 329 -9.84 -6.66 -7.61
CA ILE A 329 -9.11 -7.35 -6.52
C ILE A 329 -10.08 -8.10 -5.62
N MET A 330 -11.20 -7.49 -5.25
CA MET A 330 -12.18 -8.12 -4.38
C MET A 330 -12.87 -9.31 -5.08
N SER A 331 -13.16 -9.21 -6.38
CA SER A 331 -13.70 -10.32 -7.17
C SER A 331 -12.71 -11.48 -7.29
N ASP A 332 -11.48 -11.20 -7.69
CA ASP A 332 -10.41 -12.20 -7.79
C ASP A 332 -10.14 -12.89 -6.44
N GLY A 333 -10.18 -12.12 -5.35
CA GLY A 333 -10.05 -12.64 -3.99
C GLY A 333 -11.24 -13.53 -3.58
N ALA A 334 -12.47 -13.09 -3.86
CA ALA A 334 -13.68 -13.83 -3.51
C ALA A 334 -13.81 -15.16 -4.28
N ALA A 335 -13.21 -15.25 -5.47
CA ALA A 335 -13.10 -16.50 -6.22
C ALA A 335 -12.20 -17.55 -5.52
N VAL A 336 -11.34 -17.11 -4.59
CA VAL A 336 -10.59 -18.01 -3.70
C VAL A 336 -11.42 -18.29 -2.45
N SER A 337 -11.73 -17.24 -1.67
CA SER A 337 -12.65 -17.25 -0.53
C SER A 337 -12.99 -15.82 -0.09
N THR A 338 -14.10 -15.63 0.61
CA THR A 338 -14.50 -14.30 1.13
C THR A 338 -13.48 -13.73 2.12
N GLN A 339 -12.95 -14.57 3.01
CA GLN A 339 -11.92 -14.18 3.96
C GLN A 339 -10.60 -13.80 3.28
N TYR A 340 -10.28 -14.44 2.15
CA TYR A 340 -9.12 -14.04 1.36
C TYR A 340 -9.30 -12.63 0.77
N ALA A 341 -10.47 -12.34 0.20
CA ALA A 341 -10.79 -11.00 -0.31
C ALA A 341 -10.64 -9.91 0.78
N ASP A 342 -11.11 -10.19 2.00
CA ASP A 342 -10.97 -9.27 3.13
C ASP A 342 -9.50 -8.98 3.49
N LEU A 343 -8.60 -9.98 3.41
CA LEU A 343 -7.16 -9.79 3.62
C LEU A 343 -6.53 -8.92 2.53
N LEU A 344 -6.96 -9.05 1.28
CA LEU A 344 -6.50 -8.19 0.18
C LEU A 344 -6.92 -6.73 0.40
N ALA A 345 -8.13 -6.50 0.91
CA ALA A 345 -8.68 -5.17 1.17
C ALA A 345 -7.83 -4.32 2.14
N ILE A 346 -7.23 -4.96 3.16
CA ILE A 346 -6.50 -4.25 4.21
C ILE A 346 -4.98 -4.19 3.98
N SER A 347 -4.43 -5.05 3.11
CA SER A 347 -2.97 -5.23 2.97
C SER A 347 -2.35 -4.38 1.86
N LEU A 348 -3.11 -4.03 0.82
CA LEU A 348 -2.54 -3.39 -0.37
C LEU A 348 -1.94 -2.00 -0.08
N ARG A 349 -2.64 -1.15 0.67
CA ARG A 349 -2.11 0.18 1.07
C ARG A 349 -0.86 0.08 1.92
N GLN A 350 -0.76 -0.88 2.85
CA GLN A 350 0.46 -1.07 3.66
C GLN A 350 1.67 -1.40 2.77
N THR A 351 1.44 -2.17 1.71
CA THR A 351 2.47 -2.51 0.73
C THR A 351 2.88 -1.29 -0.08
N MET A 352 1.92 -0.65 -0.74
CA MET A 352 2.21 0.43 -1.69
C MET A 352 2.71 1.72 -1.01
N ALA A 353 2.27 2.01 0.20
CA ALA A 353 2.68 3.22 0.94
C ALA A 353 4.09 3.13 1.53
N SER A 354 4.79 2.02 1.39
CA SER A 354 6.19 1.91 1.83
C SER A 354 7.20 2.39 0.80
N MET A 355 6.76 2.71 -0.42
CA MET A 355 7.62 2.95 -1.58
C MET A 355 7.61 4.41 -2.02
N ASP A 356 8.81 4.93 -2.33
CA ASP A 356 9.01 6.17 -3.07
C ASP A 356 9.55 5.86 -4.48
N ILE A 357 8.84 6.33 -5.52
CA ILE A 357 9.26 6.21 -6.93
C ILE A 357 10.05 7.47 -7.28
N THR A 358 11.31 7.30 -7.69
CA THR A 358 12.27 8.40 -7.78
C THR A 358 12.97 8.50 -9.14
N ILE A 359 13.38 9.72 -9.47
CA ILE A 359 14.22 10.06 -10.61
C ILE A 359 15.40 10.93 -10.16
N GLY A 360 16.51 10.82 -10.89
CA GLY A 360 17.65 11.72 -10.79
C GLY A 360 17.60 12.83 -11.84
N ARG A 361 18.65 13.65 -11.88
CA ARG A 361 18.90 14.59 -12.99
C ARG A 361 19.95 14.02 -13.94
N ASP A 362 19.84 14.34 -15.22
CA ASP A 362 20.87 14.06 -16.23
C ASP A 362 22.02 15.09 -16.15
N ASP A 363 23.04 14.90 -16.99
CA ASP A 363 24.21 15.79 -17.05
C ASP A 363 23.88 17.24 -17.45
N ASN A 364 22.70 17.48 -18.04
CA ASN A 364 22.19 18.81 -18.37
C ASN A 364 21.28 19.40 -17.27
N GLY A 365 21.17 18.71 -16.12
CA GLY A 365 20.31 19.09 -15.02
C GLY A 365 18.82 18.86 -15.26
N LYS A 366 18.40 18.10 -16.29
CA LYS A 366 16.99 17.77 -16.54
C LYS A 366 16.58 16.48 -15.85
N TRP A 367 15.31 16.32 -15.54
CA TRP A 367 14.78 15.08 -14.97
C TRP A 367 15.00 13.90 -15.90
N ASN A 368 15.63 12.83 -15.40
CA ASN A 368 15.92 11.62 -16.16
C ASN A 368 14.86 10.53 -15.90
N THR A 369 13.85 10.47 -16.76
CA THR A 369 12.78 9.46 -16.68
C THR A 369 13.18 8.07 -17.19
N SER A 370 14.40 7.91 -17.71
CA SER A 370 14.95 6.60 -18.09
C SER A 370 15.72 5.91 -16.95
N ASP A 371 16.13 6.67 -15.93
CA ASP A 371 16.76 6.16 -14.69
C ASP A 371 15.76 6.24 -13.53
N VAL A 372 14.75 5.39 -13.56
CA VAL A 372 13.75 5.29 -12.48
C VAL A 372 14.22 4.29 -11.42
N LYS A 373 14.08 4.66 -10.15
CA LYS A 373 14.40 3.80 -9.01
C LYS A 373 13.32 3.88 -7.95
N ILE A 374 12.97 2.74 -7.36
CA ILE A 374 12.01 2.67 -6.26
C ILE A 374 12.75 2.28 -4.98
N PHE A 375 12.49 3.03 -3.92
CA PHE A 375 13.02 2.76 -2.59
C PHE A 375 11.89 2.40 -1.65
N MET A 376 12.01 1.27 -0.96
CA MET A 376 11.05 0.76 0.02
C MET A 376 11.62 0.93 1.42
N LYS A 377 10.88 1.61 2.30
CA LYS A 377 11.17 1.66 3.74
C LYS A 377 10.66 0.40 4.43
N ASP A 378 11.47 -0.19 5.31
CA ASP A 378 11.14 -1.40 6.09
C ASP A 378 10.16 -1.15 7.27
N ILE A 379 9.02 -0.50 6.97
CA ILE A 379 8.02 -0.05 7.96
C ILE A 379 7.58 -1.20 8.87
N GLY A 380 7.46 -0.90 10.16
CA GLY A 380 6.94 -1.84 11.16
C GLY A 380 7.95 -2.82 11.74
N THR A 381 9.08 -3.01 11.06
CA THR A 381 10.16 -3.92 11.47
C THR A 381 11.40 -3.12 11.87
N GLY A 382 11.83 -2.20 11.01
CA GLY A 382 12.97 -1.33 11.26
C GLY A 382 12.96 -0.11 10.34
N ARG A 383 14.16 0.42 10.05
CA ARG A 383 14.33 1.61 9.21
C ARG A 383 15.22 1.35 8.00
N ARG A 384 15.42 0.08 7.64
CA ARG A 384 16.26 -0.29 6.50
C ARG A 384 15.66 0.17 5.17
N VAL A 385 16.53 0.39 4.19
CA VAL A 385 16.14 0.72 2.81
C VAL A 385 16.27 -0.52 1.95
N ASN A 386 15.19 -0.91 1.26
CA ASN A 386 15.14 -2.09 0.38
C ASN A 386 15.62 -3.37 1.08
N ALA A 387 15.15 -3.63 2.31
CA ALA A 387 15.41 -4.90 3.00
C ALA A 387 14.95 -6.09 2.15
N VAL A 388 15.87 -6.98 1.77
CA VAL A 388 15.67 -7.99 0.71
C VAL A 388 14.56 -8.98 1.05
N GLU A 389 14.44 -9.40 2.30
CA GLU A 389 13.37 -10.28 2.77
C GLU A 389 12.01 -9.59 2.77
N THR A 390 11.98 -8.29 3.03
CA THR A 390 10.76 -7.48 2.98
C THR A 390 10.33 -7.26 1.52
N LEU A 391 11.28 -6.99 0.62
CA LEU A 391 11.03 -6.95 -0.83
C LEU A 391 10.42 -8.28 -1.30
N TYR A 392 11.03 -9.41 -0.91
CA TYR A 392 10.58 -10.74 -1.27
C TYR A 392 9.15 -11.03 -0.79
N ALA A 393 8.83 -10.68 0.46
CA ALA A 393 7.48 -10.84 0.98
C ALA A 393 6.46 -9.90 0.29
N SER A 394 6.86 -8.68 -0.07
CA SER A 394 5.98 -7.72 -0.76
C SER A 394 5.73 -8.06 -2.25
N PHE A 395 6.64 -8.84 -2.85
CA PHE A 395 6.74 -9.06 -4.29
C PHE A 395 5.45 -9.54 -4.96
N PRO A 396 4.65 -10.46 -4.37
CA PRO A 396 3.43 -10.95 -5.00
C PRO A 396 2.41 -9.86 -5.33
N ALA A 397 2.25 -8.85 -4.46
CA ALA A 397 1.36 -7.73 -4.74
C ALA A 397 1.81 -6.93 -5.96
N LEU A 398 3.13 -6.72 -6.11
CA LEU A 398 3.70 -6.01 -7.26
C LEU A 398 3.58 -6.84 -8.54
N LEU A 399 3.81 -8.14 -8.48
CA LEU A 399 3.64 -9.03 -9.64
C LEU A 399 2.19 -9.04 -10.15
N TYR A 400 1.22 -9.09 -9.23
CA TYR A 400 -0.20 -9.07 -9.56
C TYR A 400 -0.66 -7.70 -10.07
N LEU A 401 -0.24 -6.60 -9.42
CA LEU A 401 -0.65 -5.24 -9.79
C LEU A 401 -0.01 -4.78 -11.10
N ASN A 402 1.32 -4.75 -11.13
CA ASN A 402 2.12 -4.41 -12.30
C ASN A 402 3.58 -4.79 -12.07
N ALA A 403 4.01 -5.90 -12.67
CA ALA A 403 5.37 -6.41 -12.55
C ALA A 403 6.45 -5.41 -12.99
N SER A 404 6.13 -4.38 -13.78
CA SER A 404 7.11 -3.35 -14.18
C SER A 404 7.65 -2.51 -13.02
N PHE A 405 6.97 -2.46 -11.86
CA PHE A 405 7.54 -1.82 -10.66
C PHE A 405 8.73 -2.60 -10.08
N THR A 406 8.78 -3.92 -10.29
CA THR A 406 9.76 -4.77 -9.62
C THR A 406 11.18 -4.56 -10.14
N GLY A 407 11.36 -4.22 -11.42
CA GLY A 407 12.67 -3.89 -11.98
C GLY A 407 13.30 -2.68 -11.27
N PRO A 408 12.67 -1.49 -11.32
CA PRO A 408 13.15 -0.30 -10.60
C PRO A 408 13.25 -0.43 -9.08
N LEU A 409 12.54 -1.39 -8.46
CA LEU A 409 12.67 -1.70 -7.03
C LEU A 409 13.94 -2.52 -6.71
N LEU A 410 14.34 -3.42 -7.61
CA LEU A 410 15.55 -4.23 -7.47
C LEU A 410 16.81 -3.49 -7.96
N GLU A 411 16.67 -2.60 -8.95
CA GLU A 411 17.75 -1.85 -9.58
C GLU A 411 18.73 -1.21 -8.57
N PRO A 412 18.29 -0.53 -7.48
CA PRO A 412 19.21 0.17 -6.59
C PRO A 412 20.16 -0.79 -5.85
N LEU A 413 19.66 -1.98 -5.48
CA LEU A 413 20.46 -3.05 -4.86
C LEU A 413 21.45 -3.66 -5.84
N LEU A 414 21.02 -3.89 -7.08
CA LEU A 414 21.85 -4.50 -8.12
C LEU A 414 22.97 -3.55 -8.60
N GLU A 415 22.63 -2.28 -8.83
CA GLU A 415 23.60 -1.25 -9.24
C GLU A 415 24.68 -1.05 -8.16
N TYR A 416 24.28 -0.95 -6.88
CA TYR A 416 25.24 -0.83 -5.78
C TYR A 416 26.17 -2.05 -5.69
N GLN A 417 25.62 -3.26 -5.73
CA GLN A 417 26.37 -4.50 -5.53
C GLN A 417 27.21 -4.92 -6.74
N ALA A 418 26.91 -4.40 -7.93
CA ALA A 418 27.74 -4.53 -9.12
C ALA A 418 28.89 -3.52 -9.15
N SER A 419 28.83 -2.47 -8.32
CA SER A 419 29.87 -1.45 -8.25
C SER A 419 31.11 -1.94 -7.48
N PRO A 420 32.28 -1.30 -7.66
CA PRO A 420 33.48 -1.58 -6.87
C PRO A 420 33.33 -1.32 -5.36
N GLN A 421 32.25 -0.64 -4.91
CA GLN A 421 32.05 -0.34 -3.49
C GLN A 421 31.59 -1.56 -2.69
N TYR A 422 31.04 -2.60 -3.33
CA TYR A 422 30.53 -3.79 -2.66
C TYR A 422 31.50 -4.98 -2.82
N HIS A 423 31.99 -5.49 -1.70
CA HIS A 423 33.11 -6.44 -1.70
C HIS A 423 32.70 -7.88 -1.38
N ASN A 424 31.53 -8.10 -0.79
CA ASN A 424 31.13 -9.43 -0.32
C ASN A 424 30.80 -10.37 -1.49
N SER A 425 30.89 -11.67 -1.24
CA SER A 425 30.66 -12.71 -2.26
C SER A 425 29.18 -13.08 -2.46
N TYR A 426 28.31 -12.61 -1.57
CA TYR A 426 26.88 -12.88 -1.50
C TYR A 426 26.06 -11.58 -1.51
N ALA A 427 24.74 -11.65 -1.65
CA ALA A 427 23.88 -10.49 -1.73
C ALA A 427 23.75 -9.75 -0.37
N ALA A 428 23.78 -8.42 -0.42
CA ALA A 428 23.53 -7.53 0.71
C ALA A 428 22.10 -7.72 1.23
N ALA A 429 21.89 -7.44 2.52
CA ALA A 429 20.56 -7.53 3.13
C ALA A 429 19.68 -6.32 2.83
N ASP A 430 20.28 -5.17 2.51
CA ASP A 430 19.60 -3.88 2.33
C ASP A 430 20.58 -2.85 1.71
N LEU A 431 20.13 -1.61 1.58
CA LEU A 431 20.91 -0.45 1.12
C LEU A 431 21.27 0.54 2.23
N GLY A 432 21.20 0.12 3.49
CA GLY A 432 21.43 0.97 4.66
C GLY A 432 20.35 0.80 5.72
N SER A 433 20.70 1.15 6.96
CA SER A 433 19.87 0.93 8.15
C SER A 433 18.91 2.08 8.49
N SER A 434 18.93 3.18 7.73
CA SER A 434 18.25 4.42 8.13
C SER A 434 17.66 5.15 6.92
N TYR A 435 16.45 4.77 6.51
CA TYR A 435 15.66 5.50 5.52
C TYR A 435 15.55 6.98 5.93
N PRO A 436 15.75 7.94 5.01
CA PRO A 436 15.86 7.79 3.54
C PRO A 436 17.29 7.65 2.98
N ASP A 437 18.26 7.20 3.78
CA ASP A 437 19.65 7.02 3.36
C ASP A 437 19.90 5.63 2.78
N ALA A 438 19.93 5.57 1.45
CA ALA A 438 20.28 4.39 0.66
C ALA A 438 21.78 4.42 0.29
N LEU A 439 22.65 4.48 1.30
CA LEU A 439 24.10 4.67 1.13
C LEU A 439 24.89 3.37 0.96
N GLY A 440 24.19 2.24 0.89
CA GLY A 440 24.78 0.91 0.73
C GLY A 440 25.08 0.23 2.07
N ASN A 441 25.18 -1.10 2.04
CA ASN A 441 25.51 -1.92 3.19
C ASN A 441 26.64 -2.89 2.83
N ASN A 442 27.81 -2.69 3.43
CA ASN A 442 29.00 -3.53 3.25
C ASN A 442 29.25 -4.49 4.42
N THR A 443 28.31 -4.60 5.36
CA THR A 443 28.51 -5.42 6.56
C THR A 443 28.72 -6.89 6.16
N ASP A 444 29.84 -7.47 6.59
CA ASP A 444 30.22 -8.85 6.31
C ASP A 444 29.44 -9.82 7.23
N ILE A 445 28.19 -10.10 6.87
CA ILE A 445 27.30 -11.06 7.55
C ILE A 445 27.02 -12.27 6.62
N PRO A 446 27.97 -13.21 6.47
CA PRO A 446 27.82 -14.33 5.54
C PRO A 446 26.67 -15.27 5.91
N VAL A 447 26.26 -15.29 7.19
CA VAL A 447 25.15 -16.14 7.67
C VAL A 447 23.81 -15.82 7.00
N LEU A 448 23.64 -14.63 6.41
CA LEU A 448 22.44 -14.27 5.64
C LEU A 448 22.59 -14.53 4.12
N GLY A 449 23.75 -15.03 3.68
CA GLY A 449 24.09 -15.15 2.27
C GLY A 449 23.14 -16.05 1.48
N VAL A 450 22.75 -17.22 2.04
CA VAL A 450 21.82 -18.13 1.36
C VAL A 450 20.44 -17.50 1.19
N GLU A 451 19.93 -16.86 2.24
CA GLU A 451 18.65 -16.16 2.26
C GLU A 451 18.61 -15.03 1.22
N ASN A 452 19.57 -14.10 1.28
CA ASN A 452 19.59 -12.92 0.41
C ASN A 452 19.89 -13.26 -1.05
N CYS A 453 20.85 -14.15 -1.33
CA CYS A 453 21.14 -14.59 -2.70
C CYS A 453 19.93 -15.30 -3.32
N GLY A 454 19.28 -16.19 -2.56
CA GLY A 454 18.08 -16.89 -3.01
C GLY A 454 16.95 -15.91 -3.34
N ASN A 455 16.65 -14.98 -2.42
CA ASN A 455 15.64 -13.94 -2.63
C ASN A 455 15.91 -13.12 -3.90
N MET A 456 17.13 -12.61 -4.07
CA MET A 456 17.48 -11.75 -5.21
C MET A 456 17.39 -12.48 -6.55
N LEU A 457 17.88 -13.72 -6.64
CA LEU A 457 17.82 -14.52 -7.87
C LEU A 457 16.38 -14.87 -8.26
N ILE A 458 15.56 -15.26 -7.27
CA ILE A 458 14.14 -15.56 -7.47
C ILE A 458 13.39 -14.32 -7.94
N MET A 459 13.55 -13.19 -7.25
CA MET A 459 12.87 -11.94 -7.60
C MET A 459 13.31 -11.42 -8.97
N ALA A 460 14.61 -11.47 -9.30
CA ALA A 460 15.13 -11.01 -10.59
C ALA A 460 14.57 -11.84 -11.76
N TYR A 461 14.49 -13.16 -11.61
CA TYR A 461 13.86 -14.00 -12.63
C TYR A 461 12.34 -13.82 -12.69
N ALA A 462 11.65 -13.76 -11.55
CA ALA A 462 10.21 -13.56 -11.51
C ALA A 462 9.80 -12.20 -12.11
N HIS A 463 10.59 -11.14 -11.89
CA HIS A 463 10.45 -9.87 -12.61
C HIS A 463 10.47 -10.09 -14.12
N ALA A 464 11.53 -10.72 -14.65
CA ALA A 464 11.66 -10.94 -16.09
C ALA A 464 10.50 -11.79 -16.64
N GLN A 465 10.14 -12.86 -15.94
CA GLN A 465 9.07 -13.78 -16.30
C GLN A 465 7.69 -13.12 -16.36
N LYS A 466 7.36 -12.24 -15.40
CA LYS A 466 6.03 -11.62 -15.30
C LYS A 466 5.91 -10.30 -16.07
N SER A 467 7.00 -9.53 -16.16
CA SER A 467 7.02 -8.28 -16.92
C SER A 467 7.28 -8.49 -18.41
N GLY A 468 8.01 -9.55 -18.79
CA GLY A 468 8.57 -9.74 -20.12
C GLY A 468 9.87 -8.97 -20.37
N ASP A 469 10.38 -8.25 -19.38
CA ASP A 469 11.61 -7.44 -19.47
C ASP A 469 12.83 -8.20 -18.93
N GLY A 470 13.71 -8.62 -19.84
CA GLY A 470 14.96 -9.29 -19.50
C GLY A 470 16.16 -8.33 -19.32
N SER A 471 15.96 -7.01 -19.39
CA SER A 471 17.05 -6.03 -19.38
C SER A 471 17.90 -6.08 -18.11
N LEU A 472 17.25 -6.17 -16.94
CA LEU A 472 17.90 -6.20 -15.63
C LEU A 472 18.74 -7.48 -15.46
N VAL A 473 18.19 -8.65 -15.79
CA VAL A 473 18.92 -9.92 -15.67
C VAL A 473 20.07 -10.04 -16.67
N ALA A 474 19.97 -9.37 -17.83
CA ALA A 474 21.06 -9.30 -18.79
C ALA A 474 22.17 -8.35 -18.33
N ARG A 475 21.82 -7.17 -17.79
CA ARG A 475 22.78 -6.17 -17.31
C ARG A 475 23.61 -6.68 -16.14
N TYR A 476 22.97 -7.37 -15.18
CA TYR A 476 23.60 -7.81 -13.93
C TYR A 476 23.98 -9.29 -13.94
N TYR A 477 24.07 -9.92 -15.10
CA TYR A 477 24.27 -11.36 -15.24
C TYR A 477 25.46 -11.89 -14.41
N ASP A 478 26.63 -11.23 -14.48
CA ASP A 478 27.83 -11.69 -13.80
C ASP A 478 27.71 -11.63 -12.27
N LEU A 479 26.99 -10.63 -11.75
CA LEU A 479 26.68 -10.51 -10.31
C LEU A 479 25.73 -11.64 -9.87
N LEU A 480 24.67 -11.88 -10.63
CA LEU A 480 23.71 -12.96 -10.38
C LEU A 480 24.40 -14.33 -10.44
N LYS A 481 25.33 -14.51 -11.38
CA LYS A 481 26.17 -15.70 -11.49
C LYS A 481 27.05 -15.89 -10.26
N LYS A 482 27.74 -14.84 -9.80
CA LYS A 482 28.57 -14.88 -8.58
C LYS A 482 27.76 -15.35 -7.36
N TRP A 483 26.55 -14.82 -7.16
CA TRP A 483 25.65 -15.27 -6.09
C TRP A 483 25.17 -16.70 -6.26
N THR A 484 24.96 -17.14 -7.50
CA THR A 484 24.56 -18.52 -7.79
C THR A 484 25.68 -19.50 -7.47
N ASP A 485 26.92 -19.19 -7.82
CA ASP A 485 28.08 -20.02 -7.50
C ASP A 485 28.26 -20.16 -5.98
N PHE A 486 27.99 -19.09 -5.22
CA PHE A 486 27.89 -19.16 -3.76
C PHE A 486 26.77 -20.10 -3.30
N LEU A 487 25.57 -20.03 -3.89
CA LEU A 487 24.47 -20.93 -3.53
C LEU A 487 24.75 -22.40 -3.85
N VAL A 488 25.40 -22.71 -4.96
CA VAL A 488 25.75 -24.08 -5.35
C VAL A 488 26.57 -24.79 -4.26
N ALA A 489 27.44 -24.06 -3.57
CA ALA A 489 28.27 -24.59 -2.50
C ALA A 489 27.54 -24.73 -1.15
N ASN A 490 26.49 -23.93 -0.91
CA ASN A 490 25.97 -23.69 0.45
C ASN A 490 24.47 -23.98 0.64
N SER A 491 23.73 -24.34 -0.42
CA SER A 491 22.26 -24.45 -0.34
C SER A 491 21.75 -25.76 0.25
N LEU A 492 22.37 -26.91 -0.06
CA LEU A 492 21.87 -28.19 0.46
C LEU A 492 22.12 -28.33 1.96
N HIS A 493 23.31 -27.94 2.41
CA HIS A 493 23.72 -28.00 3.81
C HIS A 493 23.88 -26.61 4.37
N THR A 494 22.82 -26.06 4.94
CA THR A 494 22.73 -24.66 5.39
C THR A 494 23.35 -24.41 6.77
N ASN A 495 24.32 -25.24 7.15
CA ASN A 495 25.04 -25.14 8.43
C ASN A 495 25.71 -23.78 8.59
N GLY A 496 25.32 -23.04 9.64
CA GLY A 496 25.86 -21.71 9.94
C GLY A 496 25.16 -20.57 9.19
N TYR A 497 24.06 -20.83 8.49
CA TYR A 497 23.22 -19.80 7.89
C TYR A 497 21.94 -19.56 8.71
N THR A 498 21.33 -18.40 8.49
CA THR A 498 20.12 -17.93 9.18
C THR A 498 19.03 -17.64 8.14
N SER A 499 17.79 -18.07 8.41
CA SER A 499 16.64 -17.74 7.55
C SER A 499 16.11 -16.32 7.83
N ALA A 500 15.24 -15.80 6.95
CA ALA A 500 14.54 -14.52 7.17
C ALA A 500 13.77 -14.45 8.51
N ASP A 501 13.44 -15.60 9.10
CA ASP A 501 12.75 -15.69 10.38
C ASP A 501 13.65 -15.74 11.61
N GLY A 502 14.96 -15.63 11.41
CA GLY A 502 15.94 -15.73 12.49
C GLY A 502 16.15 -17.17 12.97
N GLN A 503 15.66 -18.17 12.23
CA GLN A 503 15.94 -19.57 12.56
C GLN A 503 17.40 -19.88 12.24
N VAL A 504 18.03 -20.58 13.18
CA VAL A 504 19.42 -21.05 13.08
C VAL A 504 19.41 -22.51 13.48
N GLY A 505 19.69 -23.37 12.51
CA GLY A 505 19.72 -24.82 12.69
C GLY A 505 20.72 -25.44 11.71
N PRO A 506 21.21 -26.65 12.00
CA PRO A 506 21.94 -27.40 11.01
C PRO A 506 20.99 -27.86 9.90
N ASP A 507 21.39 -27.71 8.63
CA ASP A 507 20.67 -28.30 7.50
C ASP A 507 19.16 -27.99 7.47
N MET A 508 18.80 -26.71 7.58
CA MET A 508 17.41 -26.23 7.58
C MET A 508 16.74 -26.44 6.21
N SER A 509 15.69 -27.26 6.16
CA SER A 509 14.97 -27.64 4.95
C SER A 509 14.37 -26.46 4.20
N ASN A 510 13.74 -25.52 4.92
CA ASN A 510 13.07 -24.38 4.31
C ASN A 510 14.05 -23.35 3.73
N LEU A 511 15.23 -23.17 4.35
CA LEU A 511 16.28 -22.31 3.79
C LEU A 511 16.97 -23.00 2.60
N ALA A 512 17.17 -24.31 2.68
CA ALA A 512 17.79 -25.08 1.60
C ALA A 512 17.00 -24.99 0.29
N ILE A 513 15.67 -25.20 0.34
CA ILE A 513 14.83 -25.12 -0.86
C ILE A 513 14.80 -23.70 -1.47
N LYS A 514 14.97 -22.64 -0.67
CA LYS A 514 15.16 -21.27 -1.18
C LYS A 514 16.42 -21.15 -2.01
N GLY A 515 17.56 -21.62 -1.49
CA GLY A 515 18.83 -21.62 -2.21
C GLY A 515 18.77 -22.42 -3.52
N ILE A 516 18.19 -23.62 -3.47
CA ILE A 516 17.97 -24.48 -4.64
C ILE A 516 17.09 -23.80 -5.70
N THR A 517 16.00 -23.15 -5.26
CA THR A 517 15.13 -22.38 -6.15
C THR A 517 15.86 -21.19 -6.78
N GLY A 518 16.77 -20.53 -6.04
CA GLY A 518 17.66 -19.49 -6.58
C GLY A 518 18.58 -20.00 -7.69
N ILE A 519 19.18 -21.18 -7.51
CA ILE A 519 20.02 -21.83 -8.54
C ILE A 519 19.18 -22.17 -9.78
N PHE A 520 17.96 -22.67 -9.59
CA PHE A 520 17.05 -22.93 -10.70
C PHE A 520 16.66 -21.65 -11.45
N ALA A 521 16.35 -20.57 -10.72
CA ALA A 521 16.08 -19.26 -11.29
C ALA A 521 17.27 -18.77 -12.13
N MET A 522 18.51 -18.98 -11.68
CA MET A 522 19.71 -18.67 -12.47
C MET A 522 19.80 -19.50 -13.76
N SER A 523 19.39 -20.78 -13.74
CA SER A 523 19.35 -21.59 -14.97
C SER A 523 18.41 -20.97 -16.02
N LYS A 524 17.31 -20.36 -15.57
CA LYS A 524 16.34 -19.67 -16.40
C LYS A 524 16.82 -18.31 -16.86
N ILE A 525 17.51 -17.56 -16.00
CA ILE A 525 18.21 -16.34 -16.38
C ILE A 525 19.24 -16.63 -17.48
N SER A 526 20.06 -17.68 -17.30
CA SER A 526 21.06 -18.12 -18.27
C SER A 526 20.44 -18.56 -19.60
N GLU A 527 19.28 -19.21 -19.57
CA GLU A 527 18.49 -19.55 -20.76
C GLU A 527 18.03 -18.28 -21.50
N VAL A 528 17.49 -17.28 -20.78
CA VAL A 528 17.08 -15.99 -21.34
C VAL A 528 18.24 -15.28 -22.03
N VAL A 529 19.40 -15.20 -21.35
CA VAL A 529 20.59 -14.50 -21.87
C VAL A 529 21.47 -15.36 -22.79
N ARG A 530 21.06 -16.60 -23.07
CA ARG A 530 21.74 -17.57 -23.95
C ARG A 530 23.17 -17.92 -23.51
N LYS A 531 23.37 -18.15 -22.22
CA LYS A 531 24.66 -18.56 -21.63
C LYS A 531 24.72 -20.07 -21.48
N SER A 532 25.89 -20.66 -21.74
CA SER A 532 26.08 -22.12 -21.80
C SER A 532 25.97 -22.82 -20.45
N ASP A 533 26.15 -22.10 -19.35
CA ASP A 533 26.01 -22.61 -17.98
C ASP A 533 24.53 -22.88 -17.59
N MET A 534 23.56 -22.51 -18.44
CA MET A 534 22.13 -22.83 -18.21
C MET A 534 21.90 -24.33 -17.94
N VAL A 535 22.59 -25.22 -18.66
CA VAL A 535 22.45 -26.67 -18.50
C VAL A 535 23.06 -27.12 -17.19
N ASN A 536 24.21 -26.56 -16.81
CA ASN A 536 24.90 -26.89 -15.57
C ASN A 536 24.08 -26.48 -14.35
N TYR A 537 23.58 -25.24 -14.31
CA TYR A 537 22.74 -24.77 -13.21
C TYR A 537 21.40 -25.52 -13.15
N ARG A 538 20.79 -25.84 -14.31
CA ARG A 538 19.55 -26.64 -14.35
C ARG A 538 19.77 -28.03 -13.76
N ASN A 539 20.78 -28.76 -14.26
CA ASN A 539 21.10 -30.10 -13.78
C ASN A 539 21.48 -30.08 -12.29
N LYS A 540 22.25 -29.07 -11.85
CA LYS A 540 22.63 -28.94 -10.45
C LYS A 540 21.44 -28.65 -9.55
N ALA A 541 20.54 -27.73 -9.94
CA ALA A 541 19.33 -27.46 -9.17
C ALA A 541 18.42 -28.70 -9.08
N THR A 542 18.22 -29.43 -10.18
CA THR A 542 17.45 -30.68 -10.16
C THR A 542 18.09 -31.74 -9.27
N GLN A 543 19.42 -31.92 -9.34
CA GLN A 543 20.12 -32.83 -8.45
C GLN A 543 19.94 -32.44 -6.99
N LEU A 544 20.16 -31.16 -6.65
CA LEU A 544 20.03 -30.68 -5.28
C LEU A 544 18.60 -30.75 -4.76
N GLU A 545 17.60 -30.56 -5.61
CA GLU A 545 16.19 -30.73 -5.25
C GLU A 545 15.87 -32.19 -4.92
N THR A 546 16.36 -33.15 -5.72
CA THR A 546 16.20 -34.58 -5.44
C THR A 546 16.92 -35.00 -4.15
N ASP A 547 18.16 -34.52 -3.95
CA ASP A 547 18.92 -34.77 -2.71
C ASP A 547 18.19 -34.14 -1.50
N TRP A 548 17.67 -32.92 -1.66
CA TRP A 548 16.89 -32.23 -0.64
C TRP A 548 15.62 -32.99 -0.28
N GLU A 549 14.85 -33.49 -1.26
CA GLU A 549 13.64 -34.29 -1.00
C GLU A 549 13.99 -35.52 -0.15
N GLY A 550 15.07 -36.22 -0.50
CA GLY A 550 15.53 -37.41 0.24
C GLY A 550 16.01 -37.15 1.67
N LEU A 551 16.48 -35.94 1.97
CA LEU A 551 17.01 -35.55 3.30
C LEU A 551 15.97 -34.85 4.18
N ALA A 552 15.14 -34.01 3.55
CA ALA A 552 14.20 -33.12 4.22
C ALA A 552 12.89 -33.81 4.56
N TYR A 553 12.43 -34.73 3.71
CA TYR A 553 11.17 -35.44 3.89
C TYR A 553 11.29 -36.58 4.90
N SER A 554 10.41 -36.58 5.90
CA SER A 554 10.22 -37.69 6.85
C SER A 554 9.12 -38.65 6.36
N SER A 555 8.40 -39.34 7.24
CA SER A 555 7.35 -40.29 6.82
C SER A 555 6.11 -39.61 6.23
N ASN A 556 5.75 -38.42 6.70
CA ASN A 556 4.52 -37.71 6.31
C ASN A 556 4.71 -36.20 6.06
N HIS A 557 5.88 -35.61 6.39
CA HIS A 557 6.11 -34.18 6.23
C HIS A 557 7.59 -33.81 6.07
N ILE A 558 7.86 -32.61 5.57
CA ILE A 558 9.18 -31.99 5.54
C ILE A 558 9.54 -31.49 6.94
N THR A 559 10.72 -31.86 7.39
CA THR A 559 11.26 -31.52 8.71
C THR A 559 11.86 -30.12 8.74
N THR A 560 12.00 -29.51 9.92
CA THR A 560 12.76 -28.25 10.06
C THR A 560 14.23 -28.47 9.71
N ASP A 561 14.86 -29.42 10.41
CA ASP A 561 16.25 -29.82 10.22
C ASP A 561 16.30 -31.26 9.71
N TYR A 562 17.21 -31.55 8.78
CA TYR A 562 17.34 -32.89 8.18
C TYR A 562 17.49 -33.99 9.24
N GLY A 563 16.79 -35.10 9.03
CA GLY A 563 16.87 -36.28 9.89
C GLY A 563 16.18 -36.13 11.26
N VAL A 564 15.66 -34.95 11.62
CA VAL A 564 14.93 -34.74 12.88
C VAL A 564 13.44 -34.94 12.64
N ALA A 565 13.01 -36.22 12.61
CA ALA A 565 11.65 -36.63 12.23
C ALA A 565 10.51 -36.05 13.09
N SER A 566 10.82 -35.53 14.30
CA SER A 566 9.84 -34.86 15.17
C SER A 566 9.70 -33.36 14.90
N SER A 567 10.56 -32.77 14.09
CA SER A 567 10.58 -31.33 13.78
C SER A 567 9.81 -31.02 12.51
N TRP A 568 9.25 -29.82 12.41
CA TRP A 568 8.53 -29.32 11.25
C TRP A 568 8.50 -27.79 11.21
N SER A 569 8.34 -27.24 10.01
CA SER A 569 8.12 -25.81 9.79
C SER A 569 7.16 -25.54 8.65
N LEU A 570 6.69 -24.30 8.56
CA LEU A 570 6.09 -23.78 7.35
C LEU A 570 7.17 -23.74 6.26
N ILE A 571 7.08 -24.64 5.28
CA ILE A 571 8.01 -24.67 4.14
C ILE A 571 7.55 -23.65 3.10
N TYR A 572 7.41 -22.40 3.54
CA TYR A 572 6.84 -21.32 2.75
C TYR A 572 7.67 -21.01 1.49
N ASN A 573 8.95 -21.41 1.43
CA ASN A 573 9.78 -21.21 0.24
C ASN A 573 9.44 -22.14 -0.93
N LEU A 574 8.62 -23.18 -0.72
CA LEU A 574 7.98 -23.89 -1.82
C LEU A 574 7.06 -22.98 -2.65
N TYR A 575 6.62 -21.84 -2.09
CA TYR A 575 5.87 -20.83 -2.85
C TYR A 575 6.69 -20.33 -4.04
N ALA A 576 7.95 -19.97 -3.80
CA ALA A 576 8.82 -19.50 -4.87
C ALA A 576 9.14 -20.61 -5.86
N ALA A 577 9.32 -21.85 -5.40
CA ALA A 577 9.49 -23.00 -6.28
C ALA A 577 8.32 -23.11 -7.28
N ARG A 578 7.07 -22.96 -6.82
CA ARG A 578 5.88 -22.89 -7.71
C ARG A 578 5.92 -21.66 -8.62
N LEU A 579 6.21 -20.48 -8.06
CA LEU A 579 6.23 -19.22 -8.81
C LEU A 579 7.17 -19.28 -10.02
N VAL A 580 8.37 -19.86 -9.84
CA VAL A 580 9.38 -19.98 -10.92
C VAL A 580 9.28 -21.28 -11.71
N ASN A 581 8.37 -22.19 -11.35
CA ASN A 581 8.19 -23.52 -11.91
C ASN A 581 9.40 -24.46 -11.75
N LEU A 582 10.00 -24.49 -10.55
CA LEU A 582 10.92 -25.57 -10.15
C LEU A 582 10.12 -26.89 -10.10
N PRO A 583 10.59 -27.99 -10.72
CA PRO A 583 9.85 -29.24 -10.81
C PRO A 583 9.95 -30.05 -9.51
N VAL A 584 9.30 -29.57 -8.45
CA VAL A 584 9.14 -30.31 -7.18
C VAL A 584 8.03 -31.35 -7.32
N ASN A 585 8.23 -32.54 -6.76
CA ASN A 585 7.29 -33.65 -6.81
C ASN A 585 5.87 -33.26 -6.28
N ASP A 586 4.83 -33.44 -7.09
CA ASP A 586 3.43 -33.18 -6.72
C ASP A 586 2.98 -33.95 -5.47
N GLN A 587 3.52 -35.15 -5.24
CA GLN A 587 3.20 -35.93 -4.05
C GLN A 587 3.69 -35.25 -2.77
N LEU A 588 4.81 -34.50 -2.83
CA LEU A 588 5.34 -33.77 -1.69
C LEU A 588 4.38 -32.65 -1.26
N TYR A 589 3.80 -31.92 -2.22
CA TYR A 589 2.76 -30.92 -1.92
C TYR A 589 1.53 -31.54 -1.27
N LYS A 590 1.05 -32.69 -1.78
CA LYS A 590 -0.09 -33.40 -1.18
C LYS A 590 0.19 -33.88 0.23
N ASN A 591 1.40 -34.36 0.50
CA ASN A 591 1.82 -34.77 1.85
C ASN A 591 1.87 -33.55 2.79
N GLN A 592 2.40 -32.41 2.32
CA GLN A 592 2.38 -31.16 3.07
C GLN A 592 0.96 -30.65 3.34
N ASP A 593 0.04 -30.76 2.38
CA ASP A 593 -1.37 -30.39 2.59
C ASP A 593 -2.00 -31.15 3.76
N ALA A 594 -1.85 -32.49 3.76
CA ALA A 594 -2.36 -33.34 4.83
C ALA A 594 -1.73 -32.99 6.19
N PHE A 595 -0.42 -32.69 6.21
CA PHE A 595 0.28 -32.28 7.41
C PHE A 595 -0.20 -30.93 7.95
N TYR A 596 -0.30 -29.91 7.10
CA TYR A 596 -0.76 -28.58 7.50
C TYR A 596 -2.22 -28.60 7.96
N ALA A 597 -3.08 -29.40 7.33
CA ALA A 597 -4.45 -29.61 7.82
C ALA A 597 -4.47 -30.18 9.24
N SER A 598 -3.60 -31.16 9.52
CA SER A 598 -3.44 -31.73 10.88
C SER A 598 -2.94 -30.70 11.89
N GLN A 599 -1.91 -29.91 11.54
CA GLN A 599 -1.38 -28.87 12.44
C GLN A 599 -2.45 -27.82 12.73
N ALA A 600 -3.11 -27.32 11.68
CA ALA A 600 -4.18 -26.33 11.80
C ALA A 600 -5.37 -26.81 12.65
N SER A 601 -5.71 -28.10 12.61
CA SER A 601 -6.82 -28.66 13.41
C SER A 601 -6.63 -28.55 14.94
N THR A 602 -5.37 -28.45 15.39
CA THR A 602 -4.99 -28.32 16.81
C THR A 602 -4.40 -26.94 17.12
N ALA A 603 -4.41 -26.05 16.15
CA ALA A 603 -3.79 -24.75 16.26
C ALA A 603 -4.58 -23.83 17.20
N PRO A 604 -3.88 -22.93 17.90
CA PRO A 604 -4.49 -21.78 18.54
C PRO A 604 -5.34 -20.95 17.56
N ARG A 605 -6.22 -20.12 18.12
CA ARG A 605 -7.20 -19.32 17.35
C ARG A 605 -6.59 -18.53 16.20
N PHE A 606 -5.42 -17.92 16.41
CA PHE A 606 -4.79 -17.04 15.43
C PHE A 606 -3.74 -17.76 14.59
N GLY A 607 -3.72 -19.09 14.59
CA GLY A 607 -2.79 -19.89 13.83
C GLY A 607 -1.78 -20.63 14.69
N PHE A 608 -0.70 -21.08 14.08
CA PHE A 608 0.34 -21.87 14.73
C PHE A 608 1.73 -21.31 14.46
N ALA A 609 2.71 -21.78 15.23
CA ALA A 609 4.10 -21.37 15.09
C ALA A 609 4.64 -21.70 13.70
N TYR A 610 5.43 -20.81 13.10
CA TYR A 610 5.97 -21.05 11.75
C TYR A 610 7.10 -22.11 11.74
N ASP A 611 7.60 -22.52 12.90
CA ASP A 611 8.61 -23.54 13.11
C ASP A 611 8.41 -24.23 14.48
N THR A 612 8.78 -25.51 14.61
CA THR A 612 8.76 -26.25 15.88
C THR A 612 9.58 -25.59 16.98
N ASN A 613 10.65 -24.87 16.61
CA ASN A 613 11.53 -24.17 17.54
C ASN A 613 10.99 -22.78 17.96
N ASP A 614 9.87 -22.31 17.39
CA ASP A 614 9.27 -21.05 17.79
C ASP A 614 8.16 -21.26 18.84
N ASN A 615 8.25 -20.48 19.92
CA ASN A 615 7.34 -20.55 21.07
C ASN A 615 6.03 -19.76 20.84
N GLY A 616 5.27 -20.14 19.82
CA GLY A 616 3.88 -19.69 19.65
C GLY A 616 3.69 -18.36 18.92
N ARG A 617 4.60 -17.95 18.02
CA ARG A 617 4.40 -16.80 17.14
C ARG A 617 3.94 -17.25 15.76
N ALA A 618 2.86 -16.68 15.26
CA ALA A 618 2.42 -16.84 13.89
C ALA A 618 2.92 -15.67 13.03
N LYS A 619 3.15 -15.92 11.74
CA LYS A 619 3.61 -14.93 10.76
C LYS A 619 2.73 -14.91 9.52
N SER A 620 1.95 -13.85 9.31
CA SER A 620 0.90 -13.79 8.28
C SER A 620 1.44 -14.02 6.87
N GLN A 621 2.54 -13.35 6.51
CA GLN A 621 3.15 -13.43 5.18
C GLN A 621 3.63 -14.85 4.85
N TRP A 622 4.19 -15.57 5.82
CA TRP A 622 4.66 -16.93 5.62
C TRP A 622 3.53 -17.95 5.63
N THR A 623 2.53 -17.76 6.49
CA THR A 623 1.31 -18.59 6.46
C THR A 623 0.60 -18.48 5.11
N ILE A 624 0.52 -17.28 4.50
CA ILE A 624 -0.11 -17.11 3.19
C ILE A 624 0.79 -17.57 2.03
N PHE A 625 2.11 -17.53 2.18
CA PHE A 625 3.01 -18.22 1.22
C PHE A 625 2.78 -19.72 1.26
N THR A 626 2.69 -20.33 2.46
CA THR A 626 2.32 -21.74 2.62
C THR A 626 0.93 -22.04 2.08
N ALA A 627 -0.06 -21.16 2.26
CA ALA A 627 -1.36 -21.33 1.60
C ALA A 627 -1.20 -21.42 0.07
N GLY A 628 -0.27 -20.64 -0.51
CA GLY A 628 0.08 -20.70 -1.93
C GLY A 628 0.83 -21.95 -2.37
N THR A 629 1.37 -22.75 -1.45
CA THR A 629 1.95 -24.05 -1.78
C THR A 629 0.91 -25.14 -1.87
N THR A 630 -0.26 -24.95 -1.27
CA THR A 630 -1.27 -25.99 -1.18
C THR A 630 -1.89 -26.37 -2.52
N THR A 631 -2.26 -27.63 -2.65
CA THR A 631 -3.05 -28.18 -3.78
C THR A 631 -4.49 -28.47 -3.38
N ASN A 632 -4.78 -28.49 -2.08
CA ASN A 632 -6.10 -28.70 -1.50
C ASN A 632 -6.72 -27.37 -1.02
N SER A 633 -7.87 -26.99 -1.59
CA SER A 633 -8.56 -25.73 -1.23
C SER A 633 -9.00 -25.67 0.23
N THR A 634 -9.41 -26.79 0.84
CA THR A 634 -9.80 -26.81 2.27
C THR A 634 -8.62 -26.46 3.17
N THR A 635 -7.43 -27.00 2.88
CA THR A 635 -6.21 -26.70 3.64
C THR A 635 -5.77 -25.26 3.41
N ARG A 636 -5.80 -24.80 2.16
CA ARG A 636 -5.56 -23.40 1.79
C ARG A 636 -6.43 -22.44 2.60
N ASP A 637 -7.74 -22.68 2.60
CA ASP A 637 -8.73 -21.80 3.21
C ASP A 637 -8.62 -21.80 4.74
N LEU A 638 -8.20 -22.92 5.32
CA LEU A 638 -7.88 -23.02 6.75
C LEU A 638 -6.65 -22.18 7.12
N LEU A 639 -5.60 -22.16 6.30
CA LEU A 639 -4.44 -21.28 6.50
C LEU A 639 -4.81 -19.80 6.35
N VAL A 640 -5.63 -19.47 5.35
CA VAL A 640 -6.18 -18.12 5.14
C VAL A 640 -7.03 -17.67 6.32
N SER A 641 -7.88 -18.54 6.85
CA SER A 641 -8.83 -18.19 7.91
C SER A 641 -8.13 -17.84 9.22
N MET A 642 -7.03 -18.51 9.55
CA MET A 642 -6.24 -18.19 10.76
C MET A 642 -5.60 -16.80 10.68
N VAL A 643 -5.14 -16.40 9.49
CA VAL A 643 -4.59 -15.04 9.25
C VAL A 643 -5.72 -14.00 9.28
N HIS A 644 -6.87 -14.31 8.68
CA HIS A 644 -8.07 -13.46 8.71
C HIS A 644 -8.58 -13.22 10.13
N GLU A 645 -8.71 -14.28 10.94
CA GLU A 645 -9.13 -14.20 12.35
C GLU A 645 -8.23 -13.23 13.13
N ARG A 646 -6.92 -13.23 12.83
CA ARG A 646 -6.04 -12.24 13.43
C ARG A 646 -6.25 -10.85 12.86
N ALA A 647 -6.26 -10.70 11.54
CA ALA A 647 -6.37 -9.41 10.88
C ALA A 647 -7.63 -8.63 11.33
N PHE A 648 -8.73 -9.35 11.55
CA PHE A 648 -10.01 -8.80 11.99
C PHE A 648 -10.27 -9.00 13.49
N TYR A 649 -9.23 -9.27 14.29
CA TYR A 649 -9.38 -9.38 15.72
C TYR A 649 -9.71 -8.01 16.35
N ASN A 650 -10.94 -7.90 16.86
CA ASN A 650 -11.52 -6.64 17.32
C ASN A 650 -10.75 -5.96 18.48
N ALA A 651 -9.93 -6.68 19.26
CA ALA A 651 -9.08 -6.08 20.29
C ALA A 651 -7.75 -5.49 19.74
N SER A 652 -7.59 -5.41 18.42
CA SER A 652 -6.40 -4.84 17.80
C SER A 652 -6.40 -3.31 17.89
N GLY A 653 -5.31 -2.74 18.39
CA GLY A 653 -5.10 -1.29 18.46
C GLY A 653 -4.03 -0.76 17.49
N ASN A 654 -3.41 -1.61 16.66
CA ASN A 654 -2.36 -1.22 15.71
C ASN A 654 -2.68 -1.75 14.30
N PRO A 655 -2.13 -1.13 13.24
CA PRO A 655 -2.25 -1.65 11.88
C PRO A 655 -1.80 -3.12 11.77
N PHE A 656 -2.36 -3.85 10.80
CA PHE A 656 -2.24 -5.31 10.69
C PHE A 656 -0.77 -5.77 10.70
N PRO A 657 -0.32 -6.46 11.76
CA PRO A 657 1.09 -6.84 11.90
C PRO A 657 1.43 -8.12 11.16
N THR A 658 2.69 -8.27 10.75
CA THR A 658 3.20 -9.51 10.15
C THR A 658 3.40 -10.61 11.17
N THR A 659 3.79 -10.27 12.41
CA THR A 659 4.03 -11.26 13.47
C THR A 659 3.17 -10.99 14.69
N TYR A 660 2.61 -12.05 15.27
CA TYR A 660 1.75 -11.97 16.44
C TYR A 660 1.76 -13.28 17.23
N ASP A 661 1.41 -13.18 18.49
CA ASP A 661 1.21 -14.34 19.36
C ASP A 661 0.00 -15.15 18.88
N SER A 662 0.18 -16.46 18.67
CA SER A 662 -0.81 -17.33 18.03
C SER A 662 -2.04 -17.59 18.92
N VAL A 663 -1.90 -17.46 20.24
CA VAL A 663 -2.98 -17.70 21.21
C VAL A 663 -3.77 -16.42 21.49
N THR A 664 -3.06 -15.33 21.78
CA THR A 664 -3.64 -14.07 22.25
C THR A 664 -3.87 -13.07 21.12
N GLY A 665 -3.24 -13.25 19.96
CA GLY A 665 -3.27 -12.30 18.86
C GLY A 665 -2.52 -11.02 19.17
N ARG A 666 -1.80 -10.93 20.29
CA ARG A 666 -1.08 -9.70 20.64
C ARG A 666 0.02 -9.44 19.61
N SER A 667 0.02 -8.23 19.03
CA SER A 667 1.12 -7.80 18.16
C SER A 667 2.40 -7.70 19.00
N ILE A 668 3.50 -8.21 18.49
CA ILE A 668 4.81 -8.02 19.13
C ILE A 668 5.36 -6.68 18.61
N PRO A 669 5.74 -5.72 19.48
CA PRO A 669 6.34 -4.45 19.04
C PRO A 669 7.51 -4.67 18.09
N LEU A 670 7.68 -3.80 17.08
CA LEU A 670 8.72 -3.89 16.05
C LEU A 670 8.73 -5.19 15.23
N ASN A 671 7.59 -5.88 15.13
CA ASN A 671 7.46 -7.07 14.29
C ASN A 671 6.34 -6.90 13.25
N GLY A 672 6.49 -5.85 12.45
CA GLY A 672 5.82 -5.62 11.17
C GLY A 672 4.44 -4.98 11.23
N ARG A 673 4.18 -4.07 12.17
CA ARG A 673 2.97 -3.21 12.15
C ARG A 673 2.99 -2.34 10.89
N ALA A 674 1.92 -2.34 10.11
CA ALA A 674 1.84 -1.61 8.83
C ALA A 674 2.92 -2.01 7.80
N SER A 675 3.53 -3.19 7.94
CA SER A 675 4.66 -3.60 7.12
C SER A 675 4.28 -3.90 5.67
N PRO A 676 5.14 -3.55 4.70
CA PRO A 676 4.93 -3.91 3.30
C PRO A 676 5.09 -5.40 3.00
N ALA A 677 5.63 -6.20 3.92
CA ALA A 677 5.64 -7.65 3.79
C ALA A 677 4.22 -8.25 3.72
N GLN A 678 3.19 -7.48 4.05
CA GLN A 678 1.78 -7.85 3.85
C GLN A 678 1.38 -7.91 2.37
N GLY A 679 2.25 -7.48 1.44
CA GLY A 679 2.09 -7.77 0.01
C GLY A 679 2.04 -9.27 -0.29
N ALA A 680 2.51 -10.10 0.64
CA ALA A 680 2.37 -11.54 0.60
C ALA A 680 0.92 -12.02 0.56
N MET A 681 -0.05 -11.21 1.02
CA MET A 681 -1.47 -11.56 0.92
C MET A 681 -1.88 -11.81 -0.54
N PHE A 682 -1.19 -11.25 -1.53
CA PHE A 682 -1.44 -11.47 -2.95
C PHE A 682 -0.81 -12.76 -3.52
N SER A 683 -0.20 -13.61 -2.68
CA SER A 683 0.53 -14.81 -3.13
C SER A 683 -0.30 -15.72 -4.04
N LEU A 684 -1.55 -15.99 -3.67
CA LEU A 684 -2.46 -16.88 -4.41
C LEU A 684 -2.82 -16.31 -5.77
N LEU A 685 -3.06 -15.00 -5.85
CA LEU A 685 -3.37 -14.31 -7.11
C LEU A 685 -2.14 -14.19 -8.02
N ALA A 686 -0.96 -13.93 -7.44
CA ALA A 686 0.29 -13.78 -8.18
C ALA A 686 0.71 -15.08 -8.90
N LEU A 687 0.41 -16.25 -8.32
CA LEU A 687 0.66 -17.55 -8.97
C LEU A 687 -0.12 -17.71 -10.28
N ASN A 688 -1.33 -17.14 -10.34
CA ASN A 688 -2.20 -17.20 -11.51
C ASN A 688 -1.95 -16.06 -12.52
N THR A 689 -1.03 -15.14 -12.21
CA THR A 689 -0.67 -14.08 -13.15
C THR A 689 0.08 -14.68 -14.35
N PRO A 690 -0.36 -14.45 -15.60
CA PRO A 690 0.27 -15.04 -16.77
C PRO A 690 1.75 -14.65 -16.91
N ASN A 691 2.58 -15.60 -17.34
CA ASN A 691 3.95 -15.32 -17.73
C ASN A 691 3.96 -14.64 -19.10
N LYS A 692 4.93 -13.76 -19.33
CA LYS A 692 5.17 -13.10 -20.61
C LYS A 692 6.43 -13.66 -21.27
N ALA A 693 6.47 -13.61 -22.59
CA ALA A 693 7.69 -13.90 -23.32
C ALA A 693 8.77 -12.88 -22.94
N ILE A 694 9.92 -13.36 -22.48
CA ILE A 694 11.01 -12.50 -22.01
C ILE A 694 11.77 -11.97 -23.23
N THR A 695 11.85 -10.66 -23.32
CA THR A 695 12.58 -9.95 -24.38
C THR A 695 13.86 -9.34 -23.82
N LEU A 696 14.95 -9.49 -24.56
CA LEU A 696 16.18 -8.74 -24.32
C LEU A 696 16.12 -7.50 -25.20
N ALA A 697 16.22 -6.31 -24.61
CA ALA A 697 16.50 -5.12 -25.40
C ALA A 697 17.81 -5.37 -26.17
N GLY A 698 17.76 -5.34 -27.50
CA GLY A 698 18.97 -5.49 -28.32
C GLY A 698 19.97 -4.38 -28.04
N PRO A 699 21.26 -4.54 -28.40
CA PRO A 699 22.20 -3.43 -28.34
C PRO A 699 21.60 -2.29 -29.18
N SER A 700 21.36 -1.16 -28.54
CA SER A 700 20.90 0.06 -29.20
C SER A 700 21.95 0.45 -30.23
N SER A 701 21.71 0.07 -31.49
CA SER A 701 22.31 0.79 -32.60
C SER A 701 21.90 2.25 -32.41
N LYS A 702 22.86 3.17 -32.55
CA LYS A 702 22.61 4.61 -32.54
C LYS A 702 21.56 4.93 -33.62
N GLY A 703 20.32 4.99 -33.20
CA GLY A 703 19.14 5.35 -33.97
C GLY A 703 18.06 5.60 -32.95
N GLY A 704 17.61 6.86 -32.85
CA GLY A 704 16.52 7.22 -31.95
C GLY A 704 15.30 6.32 -32.16
N PRO A 705 14.39 6.25 -31.18
CA PRO A 705 13.21 5.41 -31.28
C PRO A 705 12.50 5.65 -32.61
N ASN A 706 12.09 4.57 -33.28
CA ASN A 706 11.38 4.65 -34.56
C ASN A 706 9.96 5.18 -34.29
N VAL A 707 9.86 6.52 -34.28
CA VAL A 707 8.66 7.33 -34.11
C VAL A 707 7.51 7.07 -35.11
N PRO A 708 7.66 6.48 -36.32
CA PRO A 708 6.52 6.41 -37.25
C PRO A 708 5.35 5.51 -36.85
N ALA A 709 5.55 4.48 -36.02
CA ALA A 709 4.47 3.55 -35.67
C ALA A 709 3.54 4.04 -34.54
N ILE A 710 4.07 4.90 -33.65
CA ILE A 710 3.29 5.48 -32.54
C ILE A 710 2.76 6.88 -32.89
N VAL A 711 3.42 7.60 -33.81
CA VAL A 711 2.94 8.91 -34.30
C VAL A 711 1.86 8.79 -35.39
N GLY A 712 1.80 7.67 -36.13
CA GLY A 712 0.70 7.43 -37.09
C GLY A 712 -0.68 7.33 -36.45
N ALA A 713 -0.78 6.72 -35.25
CA ALA A 713 -2.03 6.60 -34.51
C ALA A 713 -2.46 7.92 -33.84
N ILE A 714 -1.50 8.73 -33.38
CA ILE A 714 -1.78 10.01 -32.70
C ILE A 714 -2.12 11.11 -33.73
N ILE A 715 -1.46 11.15 -34.89
CA ILE A 715 -1.80 12.13 -35.94
C ILE A 715 -3.20 11.86 -36.51
N GLY A 716 -3.59 10.59 -36.68
CA GLY A 716 -4.94 10.24 -37.13
C GLY A 716 -6.03 10.75 -36.19
N VAL A 717 -5.83 10.62 -34.87
CA VAL A 717 -6.77 11.09 -33.84
C VAL A 717 -6.77 12.62 -33.73
N VAL A 718 -5.62 13.28 -33.82
CA VAL A 718 -5.53 14.76 -33.76
C VAL A 718 -6.14 15.40 -35.01
N VAL A 719 -5.94 14.81 -36.20
CA VAL A 719 -6.59 15.28 -37.43
C VAL A 719 -8.10 15.06 -37.39
N LEU A 720 -8.56 13.92 -36.85
CA LEU A 720 -9.99 13.66 -36.67
C LEU A 720 -10.63 14.66 -35.68
N ILE A 721 -9.97 14.94 -34.56
CA ILE A 721 -10.43 15.95 -33.57
C ILE A 721 -10.40 17.36 -34.18
N ALA A 722 -9.40 17.70 -34.99
CA ALA A 722 -9.34 18.98 -35.69
C ALA A 722 -10.44 19.12 -36.74
N ILE A 723 -10.77 18.04 -37.48
CA ILE A 723 -11.88 18.02 -38.45
C ILE A 723 -13.22 18.14 -37.73
N ILE A 724 -13.42 17.43 -36.62
CA ILE A 724 -14.64 17.53 -35.79
C ILE A 724 -14.76 18.93 -35.18
N GLY A 725 -13.66 19.50 -34.68
CA GLY A 725 -13.60 20.87 -34.17
C GLY A 725 -13.89 21.91 -35.24
N LEU A 726 -13.37 21.74 -36.46
CA LEU A 726 -13.65 22.60 -37.60
C LEU A 726 -15.11 22.46 -38.06
N ALA A 727 -15.66 21.25 -38.11
CA ALA A 727 -17.06 20.99 -38.44
C ALA A 727 -17.99 21.63 -37.39
N TYR A 728 -17.67 21.49 -36.10
CA TYR A 728 -18.40 22.15 -35.00
C TYR A 728 -18.30 23.68 -35.08
N PHE A 729 -17.12 24.22 -35.37
CA PHE A 729 -16.92 25.67 -35.54
C PHE A 729 -17.68 26.22 -36.74
N LEU A 730 -17.65 25.53 -37.89
CA LEU A 730 -18.40 25.90 -39.09
C LEU A 730 -19.92 25.78 -38.87
N TRP A 731 -20.38 24.75 -38.15
CA TRP A 731 -21.77 24.60 -37.76
C TRP A 731 -22.24 25.71 -36.82
N LYS A 732 -21.44 26.06 -35.80
CA LYS A 732 -21.69 27.18 -34.88
C LYS A 732 -21.64 28.54 -35.59
N ARG A 733 -20.75 28.71 -36.57
CA ARG A 733 -20.68 29.91 -37.43
C ARG A 733 -21.89 30.01 -38.35
N ARG A 734 -22.44 28.88 -38.82
CA ARG A 734 -23.66 28.81 -39.65
C ARG A 734 -24.92 29.09 -38.82
N GLN A 735 -24.98 28.65 -37.55
CA GLN A 735 -26.04 29.03 -36.61
C GLN A 735 -26.02 30.53 -36.29
N ARG A 736 -24.84 31.12 -36.05
CA ARG A 736 -24.71 32.57 -35.78
C ARG A 736 -25.03 33.48 -36.97
N ARG A 737 -25.02 32.95 -38.20
CA ARG A 737 -25.48 33.67 -39.41
C ARG A 737 -26.99 33.61 -39.63
N ARG A 738 -27.72 32.77 -38.90
CA ARG A 738 -29.19 32.73 -38.92
C ARG A 738 -29.86 33.59 -37.84
N SER A 739 -29.09 34.19 -36.92
CA SER A 739 -29.63 35.00 -35.82
C SER A 739 -29.29 36.50 -35.92
N LYS A 740 -29.04 37.03 -37.13
CA LYS A 740 -28.84 38.46 -37.38
C LYS A 740 -29.65 38.92 -38.60
N TRP A 741 -30.95 38.98 -38.40
CA TRP A 741 -31.83 39.99 -39.00
C TRP A 741 -32.68 40.50 -37.84
N ASP A 742 -32.08 41.36 -37.00
CA ASP A 742 -32.79 42.53 -36.50
C ASP A 742 -31.85 43.49 -35.77
N TYR A 743 -32.15 44.77 -35.95
CA TYR A 743 -31.60 45.97 -35.31
C TYR A 743 -30.19 46.47 -35.68
N SER A 744 -30.24 47.59 -36.41
CA SER A 744 -29.23 48.61 -36.67
C SER A 744 -29.46 49.79 -35.72
N GLU A 745 -28.41 50.33 -35.10
CA GLU A 745 -27.94 51.72 -35.27
C GLU A 745 -27.06 52.23 -34.10
N LYS A 746 -25.96 52.91 -34.48
CA LYS A 746 -25.21 54.00 -33.78
C LYS A 746 -24.46 53.62 -32.47
N GLY A 747 -23.21 54.00 -32.22
CA GLY A 747 -22.22 54.83 -32.89
C GLY A 747 -21.07 55.14 -31.89
N ALA A 748 -19.85 55.33 -32.42
CA ALA A 748 -18.69 56.05 -31.87
C ALA A 748 -18.00 55.62 -30.54
N ALA A 749 -16.71 55.28 -30.65
CA ALA A 749 -15.66 55.44 -29.62
C ALA A 749 -15.16 56.93 -29.60
N PRO A 750 -14.14 57.39 -28.81
CA PRO A 750 -13.17 56.65 -27.96
C PRO A 750 -12.79 57.36 -26.62
N PHE A 751 -11.98 56.71 -25.76
CA PHE A 751 -10.68 57.23 -25.24
C PHE A 751 -10.08 56.37 -24.12
N SER A 752 -8.75 56.29 -24.13
CA SER A 752 -7.86 55.63 -23.17
C SER A 752 -7.42 56.58 -22.04
N ILE A 753 -7.30 56.09 -20.79
CA ILE A 753 -6.36 56.64 -19.79
C ILE A 753 -5.74 55.50 -18.96
N SER A 754 -4.41 55.56 -18.89
CA SER A 754 -3.53 54.76 -18.03
C SER A 754 -3.58 55.23 -16.57
N ARG A 755 -3.57 54.31 -15.60
CA ARG A 755 -3.18 54.60 -14.21
C ARG A 755 -2.41 53.44 -13.59
N LYS A 756 -1.16 53.74 -13.23
CA LYS A 756 -0.31 52.98 -12.29
C LYS A 756 -1.02 52.81 -10.94
N ARG A 757 -0.89 51.61 -10.34
CA ARG A 757 -0.98 51.40 -8.90
C ARG A 757 0.11 50.42 -8.46
N THR A 758 0.78 50.80 -7.39
CA THR A 758 1.87 50.14 -6.65
C THR A 758 1.39 48.94 -5.82
N SER A 759 2.12 47.83 -5.85
CA SER A 759 2.07 46.67 -4.93
C SER A 759 3.50 46.48 -4.38
N VAL A 760 3.80 46.61 -3.07
CA VAL A 760 3.61 45.65 -1.95
C VAL A 760 4.04 44.23 -2.33
N GLY A 761 5.10 43.77 -1.64
CA GLY A 761 5.98 42.67 -2.03
C GLY A 761 5.35 41.28 -1.99
N VAL A 762 5.60 40.56 -3.09
CA VAL A 762 5.46 39.12 -3.25
C VAL A 762 6.85 38.52 -3.02
N LEU A 763 6.97 37.45 -2.25
CA LEU A 763 8.19 36.64 -2.21
C LEU A 763 8.30 35.93 -3.56
N ASP A 764 9.31 36.33 -4.34
CA ASP A 764 9.59 35.87 -5.69
C ASP A 764 10.36 34.54 -5.65
N ASP A 765 9.85 33.55 -6.38
CA ASP A 765 10.32 32.16 -6.42
C ASP A 765 11.37 31.95 -7.54
N ASN A 766 12.13 32.99 -7.90
CA ASN A 766 12.95 33.00 -9.11
C ASN A 766 14.30 33.76 -8.97
N GLN A 767 15.16 33.32 -8.05
CA GLN A 767 16.59 33.61 -8.12
C GLN A 767 17.40 32.30 -8.06
N PRO A 768 18.38 32.10 -8.96
CA PRO A 768 19.28 30.97 -8.88
C PRO A 768 20.15 31.15 -7.63
N ILE A 769 19.96 30.28 -6.64
CA ILE A 769 20.91 30.16 -5.55
C ILE A 769 22.18 29.59 -6.17
N GLU A 770 23.22 30.42 -6.27
CA GLU A 770 24.59 29.94 -6.45
C GLU A 770 24.92 29.09 -5.21
N VAL A 771 24.68 27.78 -5.33
CA VAL A 771 25.12 26.79 -4.34
C VAL A 771 26.63 26.73 -4.47
N THR A 772 27.32 27.53 -3.68
CA THR A 772 28.71 27.21 -3.34
C THR A 772 28.66 25.88 -2.58
N PRO A 773 29.38 24.84 -3.05
CA PRO A 773 29.34 23.55 -2.40
C PRO A 773 29.99 23.68 -1.02
N TYR A 774 29.16 23.70 0.02
CA TYR A 774 29.64 23.44 1.37
C TYR A 774 29.96 21.94 1.42
N ILE A 775 31.25 21.63 1.37
CA ILE A 775 31.75 20.29 1.64
C ILE A 775 31.35 19.99 3.08
N VAL A 776 30.30 19.18 3.25
CA VAL A 776 29.99 18.60 4.54
C VAL A 776 31.09 17.59 4.81
N ASP A 777 31.93 17.92 5.78
CA ASP A 777 32.98 17.04 6.26
C ASP A 777 32.36 15.68 6.62
N ALA A 778 32.85 14.61 5.99
CA ALA A 778 32.35 13.25 6.15
C ALA A 778 32.37 12.80 7.62
N GLU A 779 33.19 13.46 8.45
CA GLU A 779 33.31 13.23 9.87
C GLU A 779 32.08 13.74 10.67
N ALA A 780 31.43 14.84 10.25
CA ALA A 780 30.24 15.37 10.92
C ALA A 780 28.98 14.50 10.67
N ALA A 781 28.85 13.92 9.47
CA ALA A 781 27.80 12.95 9.15
C ALA A 781 27.99 11.63 9.92
N ALA A 782 29.24 11.19 10.12
CA ALA A 782 29.56 10.01 10.92
C ALA A 782 29.32 10.22 12.44
N ILE A 783 29.47 11.44 12.94
CA ILE A 783 29.20 11.78 14.35
C ILE A 783 27.70 11.84 14.63
N ALA A 784 26.88 12.36 13.71
CA ALA A 784 25.43 12.34 13.83
C ALA A 784 24.86 10.90 13.80
N ALA A 785 25.43 10.01 12.98
CA ALA A 785 25.08 8.59 12.93
C ALA A 785 25.46 7.82 14.22
N ARG A 786 26.45 8.28 14.99
CA ARG A 786 26.85 7.68 16.27
C ARG A 786 26.01 8.14 17.46
N GLN A 787 25.26 9.24 17.34
CA GLN A 787 24.43 9.76 18.44
C GLN A 787 22.98 9.24 18.38
N SER A 788 22.53 8.70 17.24
CA SER A 788 21.23 8.03 17.09
C SER A 788 21.26 6.53 17.40
N SER A 789 22.44 5.92 17.58
CA SER A 789 22.62 4.47 17.77
C SER A 789 22.34 3.97 19.19
N GLY A 790 21.63 4.75 20.02
CA GLY A 790 21.37 4.40 21.43
C GLY A 790 20.28 3.35 21.64
N THR A 791 19.48 3.02 20.62
CA THR A 791 18.38 2.08 20.73
C THR A 791 18.07 1.45 19.37
N ASP A 792 18.91 0.54 18.87
CA ASP A 792 18.54 -0.34 17.76
C ASP A 792 19.43 -1.60 17.76
N SER A 793 18.99 -2.62 18.50
CA SER A 793 19.57 -3.96 18.46
C SER A 793 18.51 -5.00 18.82
N LEU A 794 17.67 -5.35 17.84
CA LEU A 794 16.74 -6.50 17.93
C LEU A 794 16.91 -7.48 16.76
N TYR A 795 18.11 -7.57 16.19
CA TYR A 795 18.58 -8.72 15.42
C TYR A 795 19.85 -9.38 16.02
N GLN A 796 20.24 -8.97 17.23
CA GLN A 796 21.25 -9.65 18.04
C GLN A 796 20.64 -10.06 19.39
N ASN A 797 20.11 -11.27 19.47
CA ASN A 797 20.07 -12.01 20.74
C ASN A 797 20.27 -13.49 20.40
N GLY A 798 21.53 -13.87 20.23
CA GLY A 798 21.98 -15.25 20.28
C GLY A 798 22.27 -15.65 21.72
N TYR A 799 21.72 -16.79 22.13
CA TYR A 799 22.08 -17.49 23.35
C TYR A 799 23.60 -17.74 23.42
N SER A 800 24.24 -17.33 24.51
CA SER A 800 25.64 -17.62 24.79
C SER A 800 25.82 -19.08 25.22
N LYS A 801 26.63 -19.83 24.46
CA LYS A 801 27.13 -21.17 24.83
C LYS A 801 27.91 -21.10 26.14
N ALA A 802 27.58 -22.02 27.05
CA ALA A 802 28.36 -22.32 28.24
C ALA A 802 29.72 -22.93 27.86
N ARG A 803 30.80 -22.42 28.48
CA ARG A 803 32.00 -23.21 28.77
C ARG A 803 32.64 -22.72 30.05
N GLU A 804 32.99 -23.68 30.89
CA GLU A 804 33.55 -23.58 32.23
C GLU A 804 34.85 -22.77 32.31
N ALA A 805 35.01 -21.97 33.36
CA ALA A 805 36.27 -21.83 34.11
C ALA A 805 36.03 -21.14 35.47
N GLN A 806 36.66 -21.71 36.49
CA GLN A 806 36.65 -21.33 37.90
C GLN A 806 37.29 -19.96 38.20
N ASN A 807 37.00 -19.51 39.43
CA ASN A 807 37.79 -18.66 40.33
C ASN A 807 37.57 -17.14 40.30
N GLY A 808 37.30 -16.60 41.50
CA GLY A 808 37.76 -15.27 41.90
C GLY A 808 36.74 -14.39 42.59
N SER A 809 36.43 -14.67 43.86
CA SER A 809 35.79 -13.75 44.80
C SER A 809 36.40 -12.34 44.74
N LYS A 810 35.57 -11.30 44.85
CA LYS A 810 35.78 -10.22 45.84
C LYS A 810 34.55 -9.33 46.05
N THR A 811 34.18 -9.31 47.32
CA THR A 811 33.17 -8.56 48.05
C THR A 811 33.47 -7.05 48.09
N TYR A 812 32.43 -6.21 48.06
CA TYR A 812 32.36 -5.00 48.88
C TYR A 812 30.92 -4.81 49.40
N LEU A 813 30.84 -4.53 50.70
CA LEU A 813 29.66 -4.55 51.57
C LEU A 813 29.16 -3.12 51.87
N LEU A 814 27.83 -2.94 51.76
CA LEU A 814 26.87 -2.44 52.79
C LEU A 814 26.77 -0.93 53.08
N PRO A 815 25.73 -0.42 53.83
CA PRO A 815 24.57 -1.08 54.49
C PRO A 815 23.18 -0.41 54.22
N GLY A 816 22.05 -1.12 54.30
CA GLY A 816 21.18 -1.26 55.51
C GLY A 816 19.78 -0.68 55.16
N GLN A 817 18.62 -1.22 55.52
CA GLN A 817 18.18 -1.96 56.69
C GLN A 817 17.13 -3.04 56.33
N ARG A 818 17.27 -4.20 56.95
CA ARG A 818 16.26 -5.23 57.29
C ARG A 818 16.14 -5.20 58.84
N PRO A 819 15.14 -5.80 59.53
CA PRO A 819 14.70 -7.22 59.39
C PRO A 819 13.18 -7.43 59.62
N GLY A 820 12.57 -8.60 59.43
CA GLY A 820 13.04 -9.92 59.02
C GLY A 820 12.02 -11.01 59.43
N LEU A 821 12.18 -12.19 58.80
CA LEU A 821 11.89 -13.57 59.29
C LEU A 821 10.39 -13.99 59.30
N SER A 822 9.97 -15.22 58.97
CA SER A 822 10.57 -16.51 58.51
C SER A 822 9.38 -17.47 58.23
N ALA A 823 9.30 -18.19 57.10
CA ALA A 823 9.68 -19.61 56.88
C ALA A 823 8.60 -20.69 57.18
N ALA A 824 8.59 -21.72 56.29
CA ALA A 824 7.91 -23.04 56.34
C ALA A 824 6.36 -23.04 56.20
N GLY A 825 5.67 -23.98 55.54
CA GLY A 825 6.00 -25.32 55.04
C GLY A 825 4.83 -26.27 55.39
N SER A 826 4.38 -27.08 54.42
CA SER A 826 3.52 -28.29 54.53
C SER A 826 2.00 -28.18 54.86
N SER A 827 1.19 -28.60 53.87
CA SER A 827 0.09 -29.59 53.89
C SER A 827 -0.49 -30.11 55.22
N TYR A 828 -1.82 -30.01 55.42
CA TYR A 828 -2.82 -31.11 55.36
C TYR A 828 -4.24 -30.63 55.78
N SER A 829 -5.22 -31.41 55.33
CA SER A 829 -6.68 -31.39 55.49
C SER A 829 -7.29 -31.10 56.88
N GLY A 830 -8.55 -30.62 56.89
CA GLY A 830 -9.55 -31.07 57.89
C GLY A 830 -10.54 -30.03 58.44
N THR A 831 -11.64 -29.81 57.71
CA THR A 831 -13.07 -29.71 58.17
C THR A 831 -13.47 -29.07 59.51
N SER A 832 -14.37 -28.08 59.43
CA SER A 832 -15.73 -27.95 60.05
C SER A 832 -16.02 -26.48 60.38
N GLU A 833 -16.82 -25.79 59.57
CA GLU A 833 -18.28 -25.59 59.65
C GLU A 833 -18.70 -24.35 60.46
N GLY A 834 -19.51 -23.47 59.84
CA GLY A 834 -20.36 -22.53 60.58
C GLY A 834 -20.67 -21.18 59.90
N GLY A 835 -21.62 -21.17 58.96
CA GLY A 835 -22.42 -20.00 58.55
C GLY A 835 -21.86 -19.22 57.35
N GLY A 836 -22.49 -19.14 56.18
CA GLY A 836 -23.90 -19.29 55.83
C GLY A 836 -24.44 -17.98 55.25
N SER A 837 -24.09 -17.68 53.99
CA SER A 837 -24.89 -16.79 53.13
C SER A 837 -24.63 -17.14 51.66
N SER A 838 -25.72 -17.28 50.92
CA SER A 838 -25.87 -17.94 49.63
C SER A 838 -25.18 -17.23 48.46
N TYR A 839 -24.27 -17.93 47.78
CA TYR A 839 -23.95 -17.68 46.37
C TYR A 839 -24.29 -18.93 45.56
N TYR A 840 -25.25 -18.74 44.65
CA TYR A 840 -25.65 -19.68 43.63
C TYR A 840 -24.46 -19.95 42.70
N VAL A 841 -24.02 -21.20 42.60
CA VAL A 841 -23.10 -21.66 41.56
C VAL A 841 -23.96 -22.11 40.37
N PRO A 842 -23.85 -21.50 39.18
CA PRO A 842 -24.38 -22.13 37.98
C PRO A 842 -23.46 -23.28 37.59
N SER A 843 -24.04 -24.47 37.60
CA SER A 843 -23.54 -25.65 36.91
C SER A 843 -23.17 -25.34 35.47
N THR A 844 -21.97 -25.74 35.07
CA THR A 844 -21.55 -26.18 33.72
C THR A 844 -22.60 -25.99 32.60
N THR A 845 -22.46 -24.90 31.84
CA THR A 845 -22.96 -24.79 30.46
C THR A 845 -21.80 -25.01 29.49
N SER A 846 -21.31 -26.25 29.44
CA SER A 846 -20.37 -26.74 28.42
C SER A 846 -21.01 -26.89 27.02
N GLY A 847 -22.30 -26.57 26.86
CA GLY A 847 -23.02 -26.60 25.57
C GLY A 847 -23.29 -25.23 24.94
N VAL A 848 -23.40 -24.16 25.75
CA VAL A 848 -23.87 -22.84 25.25
C VAL A 848 -22.76 -22.05 24.56
N SER A 849 -21.49 -22.26 24.92
CA SER A 849 -20.33 -21.64 24.24
C SER A 849 -20.07 -22.23 22.85
N SER A 850 -20.33 -23.51 22.64
CA SER A 850 -20.19 -24.14 21.32
C SER A 850 -21.36 -23.79 20.42
N GLU A 851 -22.58 -23.76 20.96
CA GLU A 851 -23.78 -23.37 20.21
C GLU A 851 -23.73 -21.90 19.79
N LEU A 852 -23.33 -20.97 20.68
CA LEU A 852 -23.12 -19.56 20.31
C LEU A 852 -21.97 -19.36 19.31
N ARG A 853 -20.91 -20.19 19.36
CA ARG A 853 -19.85 -20.15 18.35
C ARG A 853 -20.34 -20.65 16.99
N VAL A 854 -21.13 -21.72 16.98
CA VAL A 854 -21.75 -22.24 15.76
C VAL A 854 -22.74 -21.24 15.18
N GLU A 855 -23.58 -20.61 16.01
CA GLU A 855 -24.56 -19.62 15.59
C GLU A 855 -23.90 -18.32 15.10
N VAL A 856 -22.80 -17.88 15.73
CA VAL A 856 -21.98 -16.76 15.24
C VAL A 856 -21.26 -17.11 13.94
N GLU A 857 -20.75 -18.34 13.80
CA GLU A 857 -20.15 -18.79 12.53
C GLU A 857 -21.20 -18.97 11.43
N GLU A 858 -22.43 -19.38 11.76
CA GLU A 858 -23.54 -19.49 10.84
C GLU A 858 -24.02 -18.11 10.39
N LEU A 859 -24.14 -17.14 11.30
CA LEU A 859 -24.41 -15.73 10.97
C LEU A 859 -23.26 -15.10 10.15
N ARG A 860 -22.00 -15.43 10.44
CA ARG A 860 -20.85 -15.03 9.62
C ARG A 860 -20.93 -15.64 8.22
N ARG A 861 -21.35 -16.91 8.11
CA ARG A 861 -21.54 -17.59 6.83
C ARG A 861 -22.70 -16.98 6.05
N GLU A 862 -23.83 -16.69 6.67
CA GLU A 862 -24.97 -16.00 6.04
C GLU A 862 -24.59 -14.59 5.59
N MET A 863 -23.86 -13.82 6.41
CA MET A 863 -23.35 -12.50 6.03
C MET A 863 -22.34 -12.58 4.88
N ALA A 864 -21.49 -13.61 4.88
CA ALA A 864 -20.55 -13.88 3.79
C ALA A 864 -21.28 -14.32 2.51
N GLU A 865 -22.35 -15.10 2.61
CA GLU A 865 -23.19 -15.51 1.49
C GLU A 865 -23.98 -14.33 0.90
N ILE A 866 -24.57 -13.47 1.74
CA ILE A 866 -25.23 -12.22 1.31
C ILE A 866 -24.23 -11.29 0.64
N ARG A 867 -22.99 -11.21 1.15
CA ARG A 867 -21.92 -10.43 0.52
C ARG A 867 -21.48 -11.04 -0.81
N ALA A 868 -21.30 -12.36 -0.87
CA ALA A 868 -20.91 -13.06 -2.10
C ALA A 868 -21.98 -12.91 -3.19
N GLN A 869 -23.27 -12.98 -2.84
CA GLN A 869 -24.38 -12.74 -3.76
C GLN A 869 -24.40 -11.30 -4.29
N ARG A 870 -24.10 -10.30 -3.44
CA ARG A 870 -24.05 -8.88 -3.85
C ARG A 870 -22.84 -8.52 -4.70
N LEU A 871 -21.75 -9.30 -4.61
CA LEU A 871 -20.57 -9.14 -5.47
C LEU A 871 -20.72 -9.87 -6.82
N GLN A 872 -21.77 -10.69 -7.00
CA GLN A 872 -22.09 -11.41 -8.23
C GLN A 872 -23.11 -10.68 -9.13
N ASP A 873 -23.59 -9.49 -8.74
CA ASP A 873 -24.41 -8.66 -9.63
C ASP A 873 -23.56 -8.21 -10.83
N GLU A 874 -23.73 -8.90 -11.97
CA GLU A 874 -22.99 -8.66 -13.21
C GLU A 874 -23.12 -7.19 -13.67
N PRO A 875 -22.02 -6.53 -14.06
CA PRO A 875 -22.12 -5.32 -14.87
C PRO A 875 -22.78 -5.67 -16.22
N PRO A 876 -23.60 -4.78 -16.81
CA PRO A 876 -24.27 -5.06 -18.08
C PRO A 876 -23.25 -5.41 -19.18
N PRO A 877 -23.59 -6.32 -20.11
CA PRO A 877 -22.62 -6.86 -21.07
C PRO A 877 -21.99 -5.77 -21.93
N MET A 878 -20.66 -5.78 -22.02
CA MET A 878 -19.91 -4.99 -23.00
C MET A 878 -20.33 -5.42 -24.41
N TYR A 879 -20.72 -4.45 -25.25
CA TYR A 879 -20.93 -4.66 -26.67
C TYR A 879 -19.61 -5.07 -27.34
N GLN A 880 -19.62 -6.24 -27.98
CA GLN A 880 -18.55 -6.65 -28.89
C GLN A 880 -18.65 -5.85 -30.20
N ASP A 881 -17.55 -5.21 -30.58
CA ASP A 881 -17.41 -4.64 -31.93
C ASP A 881 -17.45 -5.76 -32.99
N PRO A 882 -18.19 -5.59 -34.10
CA PRO A 882 -18.21 -6.56 -35.17
C PRO A 882 -16.88 -6.55 -35.95
N PRO A 883 -16.41 -7.70 -36.46
CA PRO A 883 -15.12 -7.79 -37.15
C PRO A 883 -15.15 -7.02 -38.49
N PRO A 884 -14.04 -6.38 -38.89
CA PRO A 884 -13.98 -5.60 -40.11
C PRO A 884 -14.02 -6.50 -41.37
N GLY A 885 -15.04 -6.29 -42.20
CA GLY A 885 -15.16 -6.90 -43.52
C GLY A 885 -14.23 -6.26 -44.54
N ASN A 886 -13.43 -7.08 -45.23
CA ASN A 886 -12.66 -6.69 -46.40
C ASN A 886 -13.51 -6.91 -47.67
N ILE A 887 -13.75 -5.83 -48.41
CA ILE A 887 -14.17 -5.88 -49.82
C ILE A 887 -12.97 -5.45 -50.67
N ALA A 888 -12.47 -6.36 -51.49
CA ALA A 888 -12.26 -6.21 -52.94
C ALA A 888 -11.08 -7.06 -53.44
N SER A 889 -11.38 -8.08 -54.26
CA SER A 889 -10.89 -8.14 -55.64
C SER A 889 -11.39 -9.42 -56.32
N SER A 890 -12.07 -9.23 -57.45
CA SER A 890 -12.55 -10.26 -58.36
C SER A 890 -11.43 -10.96 -59.11
N SER A 891 -11.48 -12.29 -59.21
CA SER A 891 -11.02 -13.05 -60.39
C SER A 891 -11.57 -14.48 -60.41
N ALA A 892 -12.54 -14.67 -61.31
CA ALA A 892 -12.79 -15.80 -62.22
C ALA A 892 -12.41 -17.27 -61.87
N GLN A 893 -13.38 -18.16 -62.18
CA GLN A 893 -13.30 -19.59 -62.56
C GLN A 893 -12.95 -20.60 -61.44
N THR A 894 -13.56 -21.78 -61.27
CA THR A 894 -14.50 -22.64 -62.05
C THR A 894 -14.91 -23.83 -61.14
N SER A 895 -16.07 -24.47 -61.42
CA SER A 895 -16.38 -25.90 -61.15
C SER A 895 -16.59 -26.32 -59.67
N GLU A 896 -17.54 -27.15 -59.22
CA GLU A 896 -18.64 -27.96 -59.77
C GLU A 896 -19.51 -28.44 -58.58
N LYS A 897 -20.81 -28.62 -58.85
CA LYS A 897 -21.73 -29.68 -58.37
C LYS A 897 -22.21 -29.82 -56.90
N SER A 898 -23.56 -29.84 -56.84
CA SER A 898 -24.49 -30.67 -56.04
C SER A 898 -24.50 -30.50 -54.52
N GLY A 899 -25.63 -30.37 -53.81
CA GLY A 899 -27.04 -30.51 -54.14
C GLY A 899 -27.80 -31.03 -52.89
N PHE A 900 -29.06 -30.60 -52.72
CA PHE A 900 -30.09 -31.11 -51.79
C PHE A 900 -29.92 -30.85 -50.27
N HIS A 901 -30.94 -30.65 -49.42
CA HIS A 901 -32.33 -30.11 -49.48
C HIS A 901 -32.91 -30.21 -48.05
N VAL A 902 -33.72 -29.23 -47.61
CA VAL A 902 -34.92 -29.33 -46.70
C VAL A 902 -34.63 -29.65 -45.20
N VAL A 903 -35.19 -29.00 -44.16
CA VAL A 903 -36.33 -28.07 -43.93
C VAL A 903 -35.83 -26.82 -43.23
#